data_AF-A0AAV2YFT5-F1
#
_entry.id   AF-A0AAV2YFT5-F1
#
_cell.length_a   1.000
_cell.length_b   1.000
_cell.length_c   1.000
_cell.angle_alpha   90.00
_cell.angle_beta   90.00
_cell.angle_gamma   90.00
#
_symmetry.space_group_name_H-M   'P 1'
#
loop_
_entity.id
_entity.type
_entity.pdbx_description
1 polymer ?
#
loop_
_entity_poly.entity_id
_entity_poly.type
_entity_poly.pdbx_seq_one_letter_code
_entity_poly.pdbx_strand_id
1 'polypeptide(L)'
;MTDSYDGAANGIIWRVFVALFGLIALSLTLLWACKKCGLQSGDQLEDLRAPLVGNSAGTGHRLDKATRAAERGFIRCRCCRFENFKGSTSCALCGDDLPIANDEKAQFQSKNQSAGLSARQVRVRKRKEWQRKLDLEGHAFWFRRSMDRSRSMQASASTELDGAGGLVLVFTDVDGDWIDEADNLPVPPKSTNLADDSDDTNEANGITAAASSSPSSSNSEVADYVRLEGRKYTLISAADADPVVLPVGKRKDWTVERLREALDMASMDFPTRFAHFVVCSSSLLTPPQMRYMKLHVRRDYVGEQSLQHLACMEHRHLRSAMRINFVEESGIDAGGIQREWFMLMSDTLVDPLLELFVCTNKRDQTYYVAPMPVNAPAESKLTQLSRLHGTGRLIGRCLLEGGAMGFHLCMPLLKVLLGVPVTFQDLEQFDPELYKNLCWVLDYTGSVEDLCLTFSVSMRSGVDGEIVDVPLVPNGLELAVTEANKRQYVQRMFEHRMFDSVSDQIHALARGLYEVVPVELLMLFDYQEVDYLLCGSDEIDVDDWQRHTVVTSELTSSRVVRWFWEIVREMPTSQRRRLLHFATGCSRVPPIGFQGLTSHDGRSCLFTLKGVPYDEKMPCIRSHACFNRLDLPKYRARIEVKQMLNAALCTELYGFTTD
;
A
#
# COMPACT_ATOMS: atom_id res chain seq x y z
N MET A 1 47.30 -49.24 -65.02
CA MET A 1 47.24 -49.61 -63.59
C MET A 1 47.29 -48.30 -62.80
N THR A 2 46.16 -47.97 -62.16
CA THR A 2 45.99 -47.13 -60.95
C THR A 2 46.57 -45.71 -61.01
N ASP A 3 45.84 -44.59 -61.12
CA ASP A 3 44.45 -44.24 -60.75
C ASP A 3 44.00 -44.77 -59.38
N SER A 4 44.60 -44.25 -58.30
CA SER A 4 44.00 -44.40 -56.95
C SER A 4 44.52 -43.44 -55.84
N TYR A 5 45.08 -42.25 -56.14
CA TYR A 5 45.67 -41.41 -55.06
C TYR A 5 45.10 -39.99 -54.88
N ASP A 6 44.33 -39.42 -55.81
CA ASP A 6 43.85 -38.02 -55.68
C ASP A 6 42.48 -37.84 -54.98
N GLY A 7 41.73 -38.91 -54.76
CA GLY A 7 40.41 -38.84 -54.11
C GLY A 7 40.47 -38.72 -52.58
N ALA A 8 41.48 -39.32 -51.93
CA ALA A 8 41.58 -39.37 -50.47
C ALA A 8 42.10 -38.05 -49.87
N ALA A 9 43.03 -37.36 -50.54
CA ALA A 9 43.58 -36.10 -50.07
C ALA A 9 42.53 -34.98 -50.07
N ASN A 10 41.71 -34.89 -51.11
CA ASN A 10 40.66 -33.87 -51.23
C ASN A 10 39.52 -34.08 -50.22
N GLY A 11 39.17 -35.33 -49.89
CA GLY A 11 38.17 -35.64 -48.86
C GLY A 11 38.61 -35.28 -47.44
N ILE A 12 39.89 -35.44 -47.13
CA ILE A 12 40.46 -35.04 -45.83
C ILE A 12 40.54 -33.52 -45.72
N ILE A 13 41.00 -32.83 -46.77
CA ILE A 13 41.05 -31.36 -46.81
C ILE A 13 39.64 -30.76 -46.65
N TRP A 14 38.63 -31.32 -47.33
CA TRP A 14 37.25 -30.85 -47.20
C TRP A 14 36.68 -31.09 -45.79
N ARG A 15 36.96 -32.25 -45.18
CA ARG A 15 36.53 -32.54 -43.79
C ARG A 15 37.21 -31.64 -42.77
N VAL A 16 38.49 -31.33 -42.96
CA VAL A 16 39.22 -30.37 -42.12
C VAL A 16 38.65 -28.97 -42.31
N PHE A 17 38.33 -28.56 -43.54
CA PHE A 17 37.69 -27.26 -43.80
C PHE A 17 36.31 -27.14 -43.15
N VAL A 18 35.47 -28.16 -43.24
CA VAL A 18 34.14 -28.17 -42.61
C VAL A 18 34.24 -28.17 -41.09
N ALA A 19 35.20 -28.90 -40.51
CA ALA A 19 35.44 -28.89 -39.07
C ALA A 19 35.98 -27.53 -38.58
N LEU A 20 36.88 -26.89 -39.34
CA LEU A 20 37.39 -25.56 -39.02
C LEU A 20 36.28 -24.51 -39.11
N PHE A 21 35.43 -24.59 -40.14
CA PHE A 21 34.30 -23.68 -40.31
C PHE A 21 33.24 -23.87 -39.21
N GLY A 22 33.00 -25.11 -38.80
CA GLY A 22 32.13 -25.43 -37.66
C GLY A 22 32.67 -24.88 -36.33
N LEU A 23 33.97 -24.98 -36.09
CA LEU A 23 34.62 -24.41 -34.90
C LEU A 23 34.60 -22.88 -34.89
N ILE A 24 34.79 -22.24 -36.05
CA ILE A 24 34.69 -20.78 -36.20
C ILE A 24 33.25 -20.32 -36.01
N ALA A 25 32.26 -21.05 -36.55
CA ALA A 25 30.85 -20.75 -36.33
C ALA A 25 30.45 -20.93 -34.86
N LEU A 26 30.98 -21.96 -34.18
CA LEU A 26 30.77 -22.17 -32.74
C LEU A 26 31.44 -21.08 -31.91
N SER A 27 32.65 -20.64 -32.27
CA SER A 27 33.33 -19.55 -31.57
C SER A 27 32.63 -18.22 -31.78
N LEU A 28 32.13 -17.93 -32.98
CA LEU A 28 31.38 -16.71 -33.30
C LEU A 28 30.00 -16.69 -32.62
N THR A 29 29.33 -17.83 -32.51
CA THR A 29 28.06 -17.95 -31.77
C THR A 29 28.27 -17.85 -30.26
N LEU A 30 29.34 -18.42 -29.72
CA LEU A 30 29.76 -18.22 -28.32
C LEU A 30 30.18 -16.77 -28.05
N LEU A 31 30.91 -16.12 -28.95
CA LEU A 31 31.25 -14.69 -28.86
C LEU A 31 30.00 -13.82 -28.96
N TRP A 32 29.04 -14.14 -29.83
CA TRP A 32 27.76 -13.43 -29.92
C TRP A 32 26.90 -13.65 -28.67
N ALA A 33 26.86 -14.86 -28.12
CA ALA A 33 26.18 -15.17 -26.85
C ALA A 33 26.86 -14.47 -25.65
N CYS A 34 28.19 -14.45 -25.58
CA CYS A 34 28.95 -13.73 -24.56
C CYS A 34 28.80 -12.21 -24.71
N LYS A 35 28.73 -11.68 -25.95
CA LYS A 35 28.52 -10.26 -26.20
C LYS A 35 27.07 -9.86 -25.92
N LYS A 36 26.09 -10.73 -26.15
CA LYS A 36 24.67 -10.50 -25.81
C LYS A 36 24.39 -10.62 -24.30
N CYS A 37 24.96 -11.61 -23.62
CA CYS A 37 24.97 -11.69 -22.14
C CYS A 37 25.77 -10.53 -21.52
N GLY A 38 26.88 -10.13 -22.14
CA GLY A 38 27.74 -9.03 -21.72
C GLY A 38 27.15 -7.64 -21.94
N LEU A 39 26.39 -7.41 -23.04
CA LEU A 39 25.65 -6.16 -23.26
C LEU A 39 24.43 -6.06 -22.33
N GLN A 40 23.68 -7.15 -22.10
CA GLN A 40 22.56 -7.11 -21.15
C GLN A 40 23.02 -6.92 -19.69
N SER A 41 24.18 -7.46 -19.32
CA SER A 41 24.75 -7.26 -17.98
C SER A 41 25.51 -5.93 -17.87
N GLY A 42 26.08 -5.44 -18.97
CA GLY A 42 26.91 -4.22 -19.04
C GLY A 42 26.10 -2.94 -19.05
N ASP A 43 25.05 -2.85 -19.88
CA ASP A 43 24.15 -1.69 -19.91
C ASP A 43 23.44 -1.50 -18.56
N GLN A 44 23.08 -2.60 -17.87
CA GLN A 44 22.50 -2.53 -16.52
C GLN A 44 23.51 -2.21 -15.42
N LEU A 45 24.79 -2.59 -15.58
CA LEU A 45 25.86 -2.19 -14.65
C LEU A 45 26.29 -0.74 -14.86
N GLU A 46 26.21 -0.22 -16.09
CA GLU A 46 26.43 1.19 -16.42
C GLU A 46 25.29 2.07 -15.93
N ASP A 47 24.04 1.62 -15.98
CA ASP A 47 22.89 2.30 -15.35
C ASP A 47 23.03 2.44 -13.83
N LEU A 48 23.66 1.44 -13.18
CA LEU A 48 24.02 1.46 -11.75
C LEU A 48 25.23 2.35 -11.44
N ARG A 49 26.01 2.76 -12.45
CA ARG A 49 27.23 3.58 -12.35
C ARG A 49 27.06 4.99 -12.92
N ALA A 50 25.96 5.28 -13.60
CA ALA A 50 25.63 6.62 -14.07
C ALA A 50 25.63 7.59 -12.87
N PRO A 51 26.28 8.77 -12.98
CA PRO A 51 26.31 9.73 -11.88
C PRO A 51 24.88 10.11 -11.49
N LEU A 52 24.48 9.66 -10.30
CA LEU A 52 23.17 9.94 -9.72
C LEU A 52 23.13 11.44 -9.37
N VAL A 53 22.01 12.12 -9.65
CA VAL A 53 21.83 13.55 -9.37
C VAL A 53 22.23 13.81 -7.91
N GLY A 54 23.36 14.50 -7.74
CA GLY A 54 23.97 14.74 -6.45
C GLY A 54 23.20 15.78 -5.68
N ASN A 55 22.23 15.34 -4.87
CA ASN A 55 21.71 16.14 -3.78
C ASN A 55 21.84 15.37 -2.47
N SER A 56 22.32 16.06 -1.45
CA SER A 56 22.66 15.53 -0.12
C SER A 56 21.44 15.02 0.68
N ALA A 57 20.23 15.16 0.15
CA ALA A 57 18.99 14.58 0.66
C ALA A 57 18.64 13.28 -0.11
N GLY A 58 18.31 12.20 0.60
CA GLY A 58 18.05 10.88 0.01
C GLY A 58 16.90 10.79 -1.01
N THR A 59 16.12 11.86 -1.18
CA THR A 59 15.03 12.03 -2.15
C THR A 59 15.46 11.91 -3.61
N GLY A 60 16.69 12.30 -3.96
CA GLY A 60 17.18 12.24 -5.35
C GLY A 60 17.21 10.82 -5.94
N HIS A 61 17.52 9.80 -5.13
CA HIS A 61 17.59 8.41 -5.60
C HIS A 61 16.21 7.78 -5.82
N ARG A 62 15.25 8.07 -4.94
CA ARG A 62 13.87 7.57 -5.09
C ARG A 62 13.22 8.16 -6.34
N LEU A 63 13.44 9.46 -6.55
CA LEU A 63 13.01 10.19 -7.73
C LEU A 63 13.57 9.57 -9.02
N ASP A 64 14.90 9.47 -9.13
CA ASP A 64 15.58 8.92 -10.30
C ASP A 64 15.09 7.50 -10.64
N LYS A 65 14.95 6.62 -9.64
CA LYS A 65 14.45 5.26 -9.86
C LYS A 65 13.00 5.22 -10.33
N ALA A 66 12.13 6.06 -9.75
CA ALA A 66 10.73 6.12 -10.16
C ALA A 66 10.60 6.62 -11.60
N THR A 67 11.33 7.68 -11.96
CA THR A 67 11.34 8.24 -13.32
C THR A 67 11.89 7.25 -14.34
N ARG A 68 13.05 6.63 -14.08
CA ARG A 68 13.62 5.60 -14.98
C ARG A 68 12.70 4.36 -15.09
N ALA A 69 12.03 3.97 -14.01
CA ALA A 69 11.05 2.89 -14.06
C ALA A 69 9.86 3.23 -14.96
N ALA A 70 9.38 4.48 -14.94
CA ALA A 70 8.34 4.96 -15.84
C ALA A 70 8.82 5.04 -17.30
N GLU A 71 10.03 5.55 -17.55
CA GLU A 71 10.63 5.63 -18.90
C GLU A 71 10.79 4.26 -19.56
N ARG A 72 11.05 3.20 -18.78
CA ARG A 72 11.08 1.82 -19.29
C ARG A 72 9.71 1.37 -19.83
N GLY A 73 8.62 1.99 -19.39
CA GLY A 73 7.24 1.68 -19.75
C GLY A 73 6.59 0.63 -18.85
N PHE A 74 5.47 0.07 -19.32
CA PHE A 74 4.63 -0.83 -18.52
C PHE A 74 4.27 -2.13 -19.26
N ILE A 75 3.83 -3.13 -18.49
CA ILE A 75 3.20 -4.37 -18.99
C ILE A 75 1.79 -4.47 -18.39
N ARG A 76 0.79 -4.54 -19.26
CA ARG A 76 -0.60 -4.63 -18.84
C ARG A 76 -1.01 -6.07 -18.51
N CYS A 77 -1.53 -6.27 -17.31
CA CYS A 77 -2.07 -7.57 -16.87
C CYS A 77 -3.27 -7.99 -17.73
N ARG A 78 -3.30 -9.26 -18.16
CA ARG A 78 -4.40 -9.81 -18.97
C ARG A 78 -5.66 -10.04 -18.15
N CYS A 79 -5.54 -10.50 -16.90
CA CYS A 79 -6.67 -10.70 -16.00
C CYS A 79 -7.34 -9.37 -15.62
N CYS A 80 -6.59 -8.45 -15.02
CA CYS A 80 -7.17 -7.27 -14.36
C CYS A 80 -6.89 -5.93 -15.05
N ARG A 81 -6.12 -5.91 -16.15
CA ARG A 81 -5.74 -4.69 -16.90
C ARG A 81 -4.85 -3.70 -16.15
N PHE A 82 -4.32 -4.04 -14.97
CA PHE A 82 -3.37 -3.17 -14.27
C PHE A 82 -2.07 -2.99 -15.06
N GLU A 83 -1.56 -1.76 -15.11
CA GLU A 83 -0.31 -1.40 -15.77
C GLU A 83 0.86 -1.61 -14.81
N ASN A 84 1.50 -2.78 -14.87
CA ASN A 84 2.65 -3.10 -14.01
C ASN A 84 3.92 -2.49 -14.58
N PHE A 85 4.93 -2.25 -13.76
CA PHE A 85 6.25 -1.86 -14.24
C PHE A 85 6.81 -2.89 -15.21
N LYS A 86 7.55 -2.43 -16.22
CA LYS A 86 8.23 -3.34 -17.16
C LYS A 86 9.27 -4.19 -16.42
N GLY A 87 9.24 -5.49 -16.66
CA GLY A 87 10.09 -6.47 -15.99
C GLY A 87 9.42 -7.23 -14.83
N SER A 88 8.23 -6.81 -14.41
CA SER A 88 7.41 -7.60 -13.48
C SER A 88 7.02 -8.95 -14.10
N THR A 89 7.15 -10.01 -13.32
CA THR A 89 6.81 -11.38 -13.72
C THR A 89 5.37 -11.75 -13.35
N SER A 90 4.80 -11.12 -12.33
CA SER A 90 3.41 -11.26 -11.90
C SER A 90 2.77 -9.88 -11.69
N CYS A 91 1.44 -9.84 -11.74
CA CYS A 91 0.69 -8.62 -11.53
C CYS A 91 0.66 -8.24 -10.05
N ALA A 92 1.11 -7.03 -9.72
CA ALA A 92 1.16 -6.54 -8.34
C ALA A 92 -0.21 -6.54 -7.64
N LEU A 93 -1.30 -6.22 -8.37
CA LEU A 93 -2.63 -6.17 -7.77
C LEU A 93 -3.32 -7.52 -7.67
N CYS A 94 -3.29 -8.36 -8.72
CA CYS A 94 -4.07 -9.61 -8.75
C CYS A 94 -3.25 -10.91 -8.69
N GLY A 95 -1.92 -10.83 -8.71
CA GLY A 95 -1.01 -11.98 -8.67
C GLY A 95 -0.99 -12.85 -9.93
N ASP A 96 -1.65 -12.43 -11.01
CA ASP A 96 -1.69 -13.19 -12.28
C ASP A 96 -0.37 -13.06 -13.04
N ASP A 97 0.06 -14.13 -13.70
CA ASP A 97 1.34 -14.14 -14.43
C ASP A 97 1.33 -13.13 -15.59
N LEU A 98 2.43 -12.39 -15.72
CA LEU A 98 2.62 -11.43 -16.80
C LEU A 98 3.37 -12.07 -17.97
N PRO A 99 3.04 -11.71 -19.21
CA PRO A 99 3.73 -12.24 -20.38
C PRO A 99 5.20 -11.82 -20.38
N ILE A 100 6.09 -12.78 -20.66
CA ILE A 100 7.53 -12.54 -20.78
C ILE A 100 7.77 -11.64 -22.01
N ALA A 101 8.56 -10.58 -21.85
CA ALA A 101 8.78 -9.51 -22.82
C ALA A 101 9.29 -9.93 -24.23
N ASN A 102 9.61 -11.20 -24.46
CA ASN A 102 10.18 -11.71 -25.73
C ASN A 102 9.17 -12.43 -26.63
N ASP A 103 7.89 -12.53 -26.24
CA ASP A 103 6.90 -13.32 -26.98
C ASP A 103 5.76 -12.45 -27.55
N GLU A 104 6.10 -11.61 -28.54
CA GLU A 104 5.10 -10.82 -29.29
C GLU A 104 4.05 -11.72 -29.97
N LYS A 105 4.40 -12.99 -30.25
CA LYS A 105 3.46 -13.99 -30.82
C LYS A 105 2.50 -14.58 -29.78
N ALA A 106 2.83 -14.53 -28.48
CA ALA A 106 1.92 -14.91 -27.41
C ALA A 106 0.85 -13.86 -27.10
N GLN A 107 0.84 -12.71 -27.80
CA GLN A 107 -0.25 -11.73 -27.72
C GLN A 107 -1.54 -12.22 -28.40
N PHE A 108 -1.47 -13.21 -29.30
CA PHE A 108 -2.63 -13.65 -30.10
C PHE A 108 -3.12 -15.08 -29.83
N GLN A 109 -2.48 -15.83 -28.92
CA GLN A 109 -2.96 -17.15 -28.53
C GLN A 109 -2.94 -17.28 -27.01
N SER A 110 -4.11 -17.13 -26.38
CA SER A 110 -4.33 -17.62 -25.03
C SER A 110 -5.72 -18.20 -24.94
N LYS A 111 -5.74 -19.49 -24.59
CA LYS A 111 -6.87 -20.32 -24.25
C LYS A 111 -7.90 -19.56 -23.40
N ASN A 112 -9.18 -19.81 -23.68
CA ASN A 112 -10.30 -19.55 -22.79
C ASN A 112 -9.91 -19.91 -21.35
N GLN A 113 -9.64 -18.91 -20.51
CA GLN A 113 -9.58 -19.10 -19.06
C GLN A 113 -11.03 -19.28 -18.56
N SER A 114 -11.56 -20.48 -18.77
CA SER A 114 -12.78 -20.98 -18.14
C SER A 114 -12.48 -21.61 -16.77
N ALA A 115 -11.45 -21.12 -16.07
CA ALA A 115 -11.19 -21.41 -14.67
C ALA A 115 -11.74 -20.23 -13.84
N GLY A 116 -12.47 -20.52 -12.76
CA GLY A 116 -13.03 -19.49 -11.89
C GLY A 116 -11.95 -18.55 -11.35
N LEU A 117 -12.19 -17.23 -11.46
CA LEU A 117 -11.30 -16.20 -10.92
C LEU A 117 -11.24 -16.30 -9.39
N SER A 118 -10.08 -16.01 -8.79
CA SER A 118 -9.96 -15.87 -7.35
C SER A 118 -10.71 -14.63 -6.82
N ALA A 119 -11.06 -14.61 -5.54
CA ALA A 119 -11.70 -13.44 -4.91
C ALA A 119 -10.88 -12.15 -5.09
N ARG A 120 -9.54 -12.23 -4.96
CA ARG A 120 -8.62 -11.13 -5.24
C ARG A 120 -8.70 -10.67 -6.69
N GLN A 121 -8.72 -11.59 -7.67
CA GLN A 121 -8.85 -11.25 -9.09
C GLN A 121 -10.20 -10.59 -9.41
N VAL A 122 -11.29 -11.09 -8.83
CA VAL A 122 -12.63 -10.47 -8.98
C VAL A 122 -12.62 -9.06 -8.42
N ARG A 123 -12.11 -8.86 -7.21
CA ARG A 123 -11.96 -7.54 -6.57
C ARG A 123 -11.16 -6.57 -7.43
N VAL A 124 -10.01 -6.98 -7.95
CA VAL A 124 -9.12 -6.11 -8.73
C VAL A 124 -9.74 -5.70 -10.07
N ARG A 125 -10.59 -6.54 -10.65
CA ARG A 125 -11.35 -6.20 -11.85
C ARG A 125 -12.39 -5.10 -11.62
N LYS A 126 -12.93 -4.99 -10.40
CA LYS A 126 -13.89 -3.95 -10.00
C LYS A 126 -13.27 -2.60 -9.65
N ARG A 127 -11.93 -2.49 -9.59
CA ARG A 127 -11.28 -1.25 -9.12
C ARG A 127 -11.56 0.01 -9.93
N LYS A 128 -11.79 -0.14 -11.24
CA LYS A 128 -12.13 0.96 -12.16
C LYS A 128 -13.62 0.99 -12.52
N GLU A 129 -14.48 0.42 -11.67
CA GLU A 129 -15.93 0.49 -11.83
C GLU A 129 -16.40 1.95 -11.80
N TRP A 130 -15.90 2.73 -10.85
CA TRP A 130 -16.18 4.15 -10.72
C TRP A 130 -15.00 4.98 -11.20
N GLN A 131 -15.27 5.97 -12.05
CA GLN A 131 -14.26 6.88 -12.58
C GLN A 131 -14.77 8.32 -12.56
N ARG A 132 -13.89 9.26 -12.24
CA ARG A 132 -14.16 10.69 -12.39
C ARG A 132 -14.05 11.07 -13.86
N LYS A 133 -15.02 11.80 -14.39
CA LYS A 133 -15.01 12.35 -15.74
C LYS A 133 -15.50 13.78 -15.74
N LEU A 134 -15.14 14.52 -16.78
CA LEU A 134 -15.67 15.85 -17.05
C LEU A 134 -16.76 15.77 -18.13
N ASP A 135 -17.81 16.55 -17.94
CA ASP A 135 -18.79 16.83 -19.00
C ASP A 135 -18.23 17.88 -19.99
N LEU A 136 -19.08 18.31 -20.94
CA LEU A 136 -18.70 19.31 -21.94
C LEU A 136 -18.48 20.72 -21.34
N GLU A 137 -19.05 20.99 -20.18
CA GLU A 137 -18.96 22.27 -19.47
C GLU A 137 -17.78 22.29 -18.48
N GLY A 138 -17.13 21.15 -18.26
CA GLY A 138 -16.01 20.99 -17.35
C GLY A 138 -16.41 20.65 -15.92
N HIS A 139 -17.66 20.26 -15.68
CA HIS A 139 -18.11 19.75 -14.38
C HIS A 139 -17.74 18.28 -14.23
N ALA A 140 -17.25 17.91 -13.04
CA ALA A 140 -16.95 16.52 -12.73
C ALA A 140 -18.22 15.74 -12.40
N PHE A 141 -18.28 14.50 -12.86
CA PHE A 141 -19.31 13.53 -12.48
C PHE A 141 -18.73 12.12 -12.31
N TRP A 142 -19.42 11.28 -11.54
CA TRP A 142 -19.08 9.88 -11.38
C TRP A 142 -19.61 9.04 -12.55
N PHE A 143 -18.69 8.44 -13.29
CA PHE A 143 -19.02 7.48 -14.35
C PHE A 143 -18.90 6.06 -13.82
N ARG A 144 -20.00 5.31 -13.81
CA ARG A 144 -20.02 3.86 -13.52
C ARG A 144 -19.88 3.06 -14.82
N ARG A 145 -18.80 2.31 -14.96
CA ARG A 145 -18.62 1.40 -16.10
C ARG A 145 -19.53 0.18 -15.92
N SER A 146 -20.45 -0.05 -16.85
CA SER A 146 -21.23 -1.29 -16.89
C SER A 146 -20.27 -2.47 -17.08
N MET A 147 -20.17 -3.33 -16.06
CA MET A 147 -19.54 -4.64 -16.24
C MET A 147 -20.43 -5.52 -17.11
N ASP A 148 -19.82 -6.34 -17.97
CA ASP A 148 -20.49 -7.23 -18.92
C ASP A 148 -21.74 -7.89 -18.29
N ARG A 149 -22.92 -7.54 -18.83
CA ARG A 149 -24.23 -8.09 -18.44
C ARG A 149 -24.36 -9.60 -18.68
N SER A 150 -23.34 -10.25 -19.25
CA SER A 150 -23.36 -11.67 -19.64
C SER A 150 -23.43 -12.66 -18.47
N ARG A 151 -23.21 -12.22 -17.22
CA ARG A 151 -23.49 -13.02 -16.01
C ARG A 151 -24.78 -12.63 -15.27
N SER A 152 -25.47 -11.58 -15.70
CA SER A 152 -26.72 -11.08 -15.11
C SER A 152 -27.92 -11.42 -16.02
N MET A 153 -28.15 -12.72 -16.27
CA MET A 153 -29.45 -13.19 -16.78
C MET A 153 -30.40 -13.62 -15.65
N GLN A 154 -30.00 -13.40 -14.40
CA GLN A 154 -30.90 -13.44 -13.25
C GLN A 154 -30.82 -12.07 -12.58
N ALA A 155 -31.86 -11.26 -12.77
CA ALA A 155 -32.06 -10.06 -11.97
C ALA A 155 -32.41 -10.51 -10.55
N SER A 156 -31.41 -10.68 -9.70
CA SER A 156 -31.61 -10.89 -8.26
C SER A 156 -32.01 -9.58 -7.60
N ALA A 157 -32.77 -9.63 -6.50
CA ALA A 157 -33.23 -8.44 -5.78
C ALA A 157 -32.07 -7.52 -5.33
N SER A 158 -30.87 -8.07 -5.17
CA SER A 158 -29.61 -7.32 -4.92
C SER A 158 -29.24 -6.33 -6.02
N THR A 159 -29.66 -6.56 -7.28
CA THR A 159 -29.36 -5.68 -8.43
C THR A 159 -30.20 -4.39 -8.39
N GLU A 160 -31.36 -4.41 -7.72
CA GLU A 160 -32.25 -3.25 -7.60
C GLU A 160 -31.84 -2.30 -6.46
N LEU A 161 -31.27 -2.81 -5.35
CA LEU A 161 -30.64 -1.95 -4.34
C LEU A 161 -29.45 -1.16 -4.93
N ASP A 162 -28.72 -1.78 -5.86
CA ASP A 162 -27.67 -1.13 -6.64
C ASP A 162 -28.19 -0.05 -7.59
N GLY A 163 -29.51 0.01 -7.82
CA GLY A 163 -30.20 1.07 -8.57
C GLY A 163 -30.14 2.45 -7.92
N ALA A 164 -29.83 2.53 -6.62
CA ALA A 164 -29.54 3.78 -5.90
C ALA A 164 -28.17 4.39 -6.25
N GLY A 165 -27.37 3.72 -7.09
CA GLY A 165 -26.20 4.33 -7.72
C GLY A 165 -25.06 4.66 -6.75
N GLY A 166 -24.73 3.82 -5.79
CA GLY A 166 -23.56 4.02 -4.89
C GLY A 166 -23.67 5.24 -3.97
N LEU A 167 -23.07 5.14 -2.78
CA LEU A 167 -23.11 6.19 -1.76
C LEU A 167 -21.74 6.84 -1.59
N VAL A 168 -21.71 8.16 -1.49
CA VAL A 168 -20.55 8.97 -1.17
C VAL A 168 -20.77 9.60 0.20
N LEU A 169 -19.81 9.39 1.11
CA LEU A 169 -19.82 9.97 2.45
C LEU A 169 -19.28 11.39 2.43
N VAL A 170 -20.01 12.29 3.05
CA VAL A 170 -19.73 13.72 3.12
C VAL A 170 -19.97 14.23 4.53
N PHE A 171 -19.06 15.08 5.05
CA PHE A 171 -19.26 15.76 6.33
C PHE A 171 -19.69 17.23 6.13
N THR A 172 -20.69 17.66 6.91
CA THR A 172 -21.28 19.01 6.92
C THR A 172 -21.31 19.58 8.33
N ASP A 173 -21.34 20.90 8.45
CA ASP A 173 -21.47 21.63 9.71
C ASP A 173 -22.92 21.59 10.23
N VAL A 174 -23.17 22.16 11.42
CA VAL A 174 -24.46 22.24 12.12
C VAL A 174 -25.57 22.80 11.23
N ASP A 175 -25.23 23.83 10.46
CA ASP A 175 -26.13 24.58 9.58
C ASP A 175 -26.41 23.85 8.25
N GLY A 176 -25.79 22.69 8.02
CA GLY A 176 -25.91 21.92 6.78
C GLY A 176 -25.00 22.42 5.65
N ASP A 177 -24.21 23.46 5.91
CA ASP A 177 -23.14 23.90 5.02
C ASP A 177 -21.93 22.97 5.09
N TRP A 178 -21.14 22.93 4.01
CA TRP A 178 -19.92 22.12 3.98
C TRP A 178 -18.90 22.62 5.00
N ILE A 179 -18.30 21.70 5.76
CA ILE A 179 -17.15 22.05 6.60
C ILE A 179 -15.96 22.25 5.66
N ASP A 180 -15.56 23.52 5.45
CA ASP A 180 -14.41 23.85 4.63
C ASP A 180 -13.11 23.77 5.45
N GLU A 181 -12.77 22.57 5.90
CA GLU A 181 -11.42 22.26 6.39
C GLU A 181 -10.42 22.13 5.22
N ALA A 182 -10.92 22.15 3.99
CA ALA A 182 -10.19 21.92 2.77
C ALA A 182 -9.27 23.10 2.39
N ASP A 183 -9.64 24.33 2.77
CA ASP A 183 -8.82 25.54 2.56
C ASP A 183 -7.48 25.52 3.30
N ASN A 184 -7.39 24.82 4.44
CA ASN A 184 -6.13 24.64 5.18
C ASN A 184 -5.31 23.44 4.69
N LEU A 185 -5.83 22.69 3.71
CA LEU A 185 -5.13 21.55 3.14
C LEU A 185 -3.98 22.01 2.23
N PRO A 186 -2.91 21.21 2.16
CA PRO A 186 -1.79 21.56 1.31
C PRO A 186 -2.11 21.50 -0.17
N VAL A 187 -1.44 22.38 -0.90
CA VAL A 187 -1.49 22.46 -2.36
C VAL A 187 -0.30 21.72 -2.95
N PRO A 188 -0.46 20.95 -4.04
CA PRO A 188 0.70 20.44 -4.75
C PRO A 188 1.52 21.61 -5.34
N PRO A 189 2.86 21.50 -5.43
CA PRO A 189 3.69 22.51 -6.07
C PRO A 189 3.31 22.68 -7.55
N LYS A 190 3.34 23.92 -8.06
CA LYS A 190 3.10 24.19 -9.48
C LYS A 190 4.19 23.54 -10.32
N SER A 191 3.81 22.94 -11.45
CA SER A 191 4.74 22.40 -12.47
C SER A 191 5.42 23.55 -13.23
N THR A 192 6.29 24.31 -12.56
CA THR A 192 7.15 25.29 -13.20
C THR A 192 8.59 25.09 -12.76
N ASN A 193 9.49 25.23 -13.73
CA ASN A 193 10.93 24.96 -13.65
C ASN A 193 11.56 25.31 -12.30
N LEU A 194 12.43 24.40 -11.84
CA LEU A 194 13.45 24.61 -10.82
C LEU A 194 14.15 25.95 -11.09
N ALA A 195 13.73 27.00 -10.40
CA ALA A 195 14.45 28.25 -10.31
C ALA A 195 14.96 28.34 -8.88
N ASP A 196 16.30 28.45 -8.78
CA ASP A 196 17.03 28.84 -7.58
C ASP A 196 16.39 30.10 -6.98
N ASP A 197 15.76 29.96 -5.82
CA ASP A 197 15.67 31.06 -4.87
C ASP A 197 16.52 30.67 -3.66
N SER A 198 17.80 31.04 -3.77
CA SER A 198 18.70 31.13 -2.64
C SER A 198 18.40 32.42 -1.89
N ASP A 199 17.76 32.34 -0.74
CA ASP A 199 17.97 33.34 0.29
C ASP A 199 18.08 32.65 1.66
N ASP A 200 19.32 32.57 2.12
CA ASP A 200 19.76 32.00 3.38
C ASP A 200 19.43 32.94 4.54
N THR A 201 18.70 32.45 5.53
CA THR A 201 19.09 32.69 6.93
C THR A 201 19.06 31.37 7.69
N ASN A 202 20.26 30.98 8.10
CA ASN A 202 20.63 29.69 8.65
C ASN A 202 20.45 29.71 10.18
N GLU A 203 19.31 29.22 10.67
CA GLU A 203 19.16 28.73 12.04
C GLU A 203 18.44 27.37 12.01
N ALA A 204 19.23 26.30 12.06
CA ALA A 204 18.72 24.94 12.24
C ALA A 204 18.17 24.75 13.67
N ASN A 205 16.99 25.31 13.95
CA ASN A 205 16.30 25.13 15.21
C ASN A 205 15.61 23.75 15.22
N GLY A 206 16.31 22.75 15.75
CA GLY A 206 15.69 21.48 16.13
C GLY A 206 14.79 21.70 17.34
N ILE A 207 13.48 21.81 17.14
CA ILE A 207 12.50 21.92 18.23
C ILE A 207 12.31 20.54 18.85
N THR A 208 12.62 20.45 20.14
CA THR A 208 12.36 19.26 20.97
C THR A 208 10.89 19.28 21.36
N ALA A 209 10.11 18.27 20.99
CA ALA A 209 8.85 17.99 21.70
C ALA A 209 9.26 17.48 23.08
N ALA A 210 9.34 18.37 24.07
CA ALA A 210 9.80 18.06 25.41
C ALA A 210 8.75 17.24 26.16
N ALA A 211 9.18 16.15 26.80
CA ALA A 211 8.36 15.28 27.65
C ALA A 211 7.97 15.93 29.02
N SER A 212 7.90 17.26 29.09
CA SER A 212 7.69 18.00 30.34
C SER A 212 6.58 19.04 30.20
N SER A 213 5.37 18.57 29.93
CA SER A 213 4.15 19.26 30.34
C SER A 213 3.23 18.24 30.98
N SER A 214 2.85 18.48 32.22
CA SER A 214 1.79 17.78 32.92
C SER A 214 0.59 17.54 31.98
N PRO A 215 -0.10 16.39 32.04
CA PRO A 215 -1.10 15.98 31.05
C PRO A 215 -2.39 16.84 31.01
N SER A 216 -2.45 17.96 31.74
CA SER A 216 -3.66 18.77 31.88
C SER A 216 -3.79 19.90 30.86
N SER A 217 -2.72 20.38 30.20
CA SER A 217 -2.82 21.50 29.24
C SER A 217 -2.84 21.08 27.76
N SER A 218 -2.34 19.88 27.42
CA SER A 218 -2.31 19.38 26.03
C SER A 218 -3.63 18.75 25.58
N ASN A 219 -4.46 18.27 26.52
CA ASN A 219 -5.78 17.74 26.19
C ASN A 219 -6.75 18.81 25.66
N SER A 220 -6.55 20.09 26.00
CA SER A 220 -7.40 21.18 25.51
C SER A 220 -7.19 21.45 24.02
N GLU A 221 -5.95 21.52 23.54
CA GLU A 221 -5.66 21.77 22.12
C GLU A 221 -6.03 20.57 21.25
N VAL A 222 -5.76 19.34 21.71
CA VAL A 222 -6.19 18.11 21.01
C VAL A 222 -7.71 18.00 20.95
N ALA A 223 -8.40 18.36 22.03
CA ALA A 223 -9.86 18.42 22.05
C ALA A 223 -10.39 19.44 21.04
N ASP A 224 -9.71 20.57 20.82
CA ASP A 224 -10.14 21.56 19.81
C ASP A 224 -10.00 21.05 18.38
N TYR A 225 -8.92 20.33 18.05
CA TYR A 225 -8.82 19.70 16.74
C TYR A 225 -9.85 18.58 16.59
N VAL A 226 -10.05 17.73 17.59
CA VAL A 226 -10.94 16.55 17.46
C VAL A 226 -12.40 16.86 17.81
N ARG A 227 -12.75 18.13 18.11
CA ARG A 227 -14.11 18.54 18.47
C ARG A 227 -15.08 18.29 17.30
N LEU A 228 -15.89 17.25 17.47
CA LEU A 228 -16.97 16.85 16.57
C LEU A 228 -18.32 17.51 16.91
N GLU A 229 -18.37 18.39 17.92
CA GLU A 229 -19.63 19.03 18.34
C GLU A 229 -20.27 19.76 17.16
N GLY A 230 -21.47 19.31 16.80
CA GLY A 230 -22.25 19.93 15.73
C GLY A 230 -22.08 19.36 14.32
N ARG A 231 -21.05 18.53 14.08
CA ARG A 231 -20.80 17.93 12.77
C ARG A 231 -21.82 16.84 12.46
N LYS A 232 -22.32 16.82 11.24
CA LYS A 232 -23.17 15.75 10.71
C LYS A 232 -22.50 15.15 9.49
N TYR A 233 -22.80 13.89 9.21
CA TYR A 233 -22.49 13.32 7.91
C TYR A 233 -23.76 13.14 7.10
N THR A 234 -23.61 13.12 5.79
CA THR A 234 -24.66 12.80 4.83
C THR A 234 -24.13 11.75 3.85
N LEU A 235 -25.03 10.88 3.40
CA LEU A 235 -24.77 9.92 2.35
C LEU A 235 -25.47 10.41 1.09
N ILE A 236 -24.69 10.77 0.08
CA ILE A 236 -25.18 11.32 -1.19
C ILE A 236 -25.10 10.22 -2.25
N SER A 237 -26.09 10.11 -3.13
CA SER A 237 -26.02 9.20 -4.27
C SER A 237 -24.87 9.62 -5.20
N ALA A 238 -24.19 8.68 -5.86
CA ALA A 238 -23.09 9.04 -6.76
C ALA A 238 -23.55 9.89 -7.96
N ALA A 239 -24.84 9.87 -8.31
CA ALA A 239 -25.39 10.69 -9.38
C ALA A 239 -25.48 12.17 -8.99
N ASP A 240 -25.69 12.45 -7.70
CA ASP A 240 -25.85 13.80 -7.16
C ASP A 240 -24.58 14.34 -6.50
N ALA A 241 -23.62 13.45 -6.20
CA ALA A 241 -22.35 13.81 -5.57
C ALA A 241 -21.38 14.49 -6.54
N ASP A 242 -20.80 15.61 -6.13
CA ASP A 242 -19.65 16.21 -6.82
C ASP A 242 -18.39 15.36 -6.55
N PRO A 243 -17.77 14.72 -7.58
CA PRO A 243 -16.65 13.80 -7.38
C PRO A 243 -15.36 14.43 -6.86
N VAL A 244 -15.28 15.76 -6.87
CA VAL A 244 -14.13 16.51 -6.37
C VAL A 244 -14.23 16.74 -4.87
N VAL A 245 -15.43 16.57 -4.30
CA VAL A 245 -15.64 16.70 -2.86
C VAL A 245 -15.24 15.41 -2.19
N LEU A 246 -14.26 15.51 -1.29
CA LEU A 246 -13.86 14.41 -0.41
C LEU A 246 -14.64 14.49 0.90
N PRO A 247 -14.58 13.43 1.76
CA PRO A 247 -15.32 13.43 3.01
C PRO A 247 -15.15 14.71 3.84
N VAL A 248 -13.93 15.23 3.94
CA VAL A 248 -13.59 16.42 4.77
C VAL A 248 -13.74 17.75 3.99
N GLY A 249 -14.49 17.75 2.89
CA GLY A 249 -14.87 18.96 2.15
C GLY A 249 -14.18 19.14 0.79
N LYS A 250 -14.43 20.30 0.18
CA LYS A 250 -13.95 20.70 -1.16
C LYS A 250 -13.02 21.89 -1.04
N ARG A 251 -11.83 21.83 -1.63
CA ARG A 251 -10.92 22.99 -1.67
C ARG A 251 -11.51 24.10 -2.55
N LYS A 252 -11.44 25.37 -2.12
CA LYS A 252 -11.92 26.50 -2.93
C LYS A 252 -11.06 26.81 -4.16
N ASP A 253 -9.82 26.34 -4.20
CA ASP A 253 -8.86 26.62 -5.28
C ASP A 253 -8.97 25.68 -6.49
N TRP A 254 -9.99 24.81 -6.51
CA TRP A 254 -10.33 23.99 -7.68
C TRP A 254 -10.86 24.86 -8.82
N THR A 255 -10.00 25.14 -9.80
CA THR A 255 -10.44 25.65 -11.11
C THR A 255 -10.70 24.48 -12.06
N VAL A 256 -11.49 24.73 -13.10
CA VAL A 256 -11.77 23.74 -14.15
C VAL A 256 -10.48 23.26 -14.82
N GLU A 257 -9.50 24.16 -14.99
CA GLU A 257 -8.19 23.84 -15.57
C GLU A 257 -7.39 22.88 -14.69
N ARG A 258 -7.30 23.15 -13.37
CA ARG A 258 -6.57 22.27 -12.44
C ARG A 258 -7.23 20.90 -12.32
N LEU A 259 -8.55 20.86 -12.38
CA LEU A 259 -9.31 19.61 -12.42
C LEU A 259 -9.05 18.82 -13.70
N ARG A 260 -9.01 19.49 -14.85
CA ARG A 260 -8.65 18.86 -16.11
C ARG A 260 -7.22 18.31 -16.06
N GLU A 261 -6.25 19.09 -15.60
CA GLU A 261 -4.86 18.64 -15.45
C GLU A 261 -4.72 17.42 -14.53
N ALA A 262 -5.40 17.43 -13.37
CA ALA A 262 -5.40 16.31 -12.43
C ALA A 262 -6.02 15.05 -13.04
N LEU A 263 -7.13 15.18 -13.76
CA LEU A 263 -7.81 14.05 -14.42
C LEU A 263 -7.03 13.53 -15.64
N ASP A 264 -6.40 14.41 -16.40
CA ASP A 264 -5.50 14.03 -17.50
C ASP A 264 -4.31 13.23 -16.96
N MET A 265 -3.69 13.70 -15.87
CA MET A 265 -2.63 12.98 -15.18
C MET A 265 -3.11 11.64 -14.61
N ALA A 266 -4.30 11.59 -14.00
CA ALA A 266 -4.92 10.37 -13.50
C ALA A 266 -5.26 9.34 -14.59
N SER A 267 -5.38 9.78 -15.86
CA SER A 267 -5.64 8.91 -17.01
C SER A 267 -4.38 8.22 -17.56
N MET A 268 -3.19 8.68 -17.16
CA MET A 268 -1.91 8.09 -17.57
C MET A 268 -1.71 6.68 -17.00
N ASP A 269 -0.75 5.93 -17.54
CA ASP A 269 -0.39 4.62 -17.00
C ASP A 269 0.16 4.72 -15.57
N PHE A 270 0.01 3.63 -14.80
CA PHE A 270 0.42 3.62 -13.40
C PHE A 270 1.90 4.01 -13.18
N PRO A 271 2.89 3.48 -13.92
CA PRO A 271 4.28 3.92 -13.77
C PRO A 271 4.49 5.44 -13.96
N THR A 272 3.87 6.03 -14.98
CA THR A 272 3.91 7.48 -15.21
C THR A 272 3.29 8.26 -14.04
N ARG A 273 2.13 7.82 -13.54
CA ARG A 273 1.49 8.43 -12.36
C ARG A 273 2.31 8.29 -11.10
N PHE A 274 2.93 7.13 -10.90
CA PHE A 274 3.82 6.89 -9.77
C PHE A 274 5.05 7.82 -9.80
N ALA A 275 5.70 7.97 -10.95
CA ALA A 275 6.82 8.88 -11.10
C ALA A 275 6.41 10.34 -10.80
N HIS A 276 5.30 10.80 -11.37
CA HIS A 276 4.75 12.13 -11.08
C HIS A 276 4.46 12.32 -9.58
N PHE A 277 3.84 11.33 -8.94
CA PHE A 277 3.59 11.35 -7.50
C PHE A 277 4.88 11.49 -6.68
N VAL A 278 5.93 10.73 -7.03
CA VAL A 278 7.24 10.81 -6.35
C VAL A 278 7.92 12.16 -6.57
N VAL A 279 7.79 12.76 -7.76
CA VAL A 279 8.27 14.13 -8.04
C VAL A 279 7.58 15.11 -7.10
N CYS A 280 6.25 15.15 -7.11
CA CYS A 280 5.47 16.07 -6.28
C CYS A 280 5.71 15.84 -4.78
N SER A 281 5.79 14.57 -4.33
CA SER A 281 6.03 14.26 -2.93
C SER A 281 7.42 14.72 -2.49
N SER A 282 8.44 14.57 -3.32
CA SER A 282 9.80 15.02 -3.03
C SER A 282 9.89 16.54 -2.85
N SER A 283 9.11 17.30 -3.63
CA SER A 283 9.01 18.76 -3.50
C SER A 283 8.18 19.22 -2.30
N LEU A 284 7.28 18.38 -1.78
CA LEU A 284 6.48 18.68 -0.59
C LEU A 284 7.22 18.41 0.72
N LEU A 285 8.17 17.47 0.72
CA LEU A 285 8.94 17.11 1.90
C LEU A 285 9.96 18.21 2.23
N THR A 286 10.02 18.59 3.51
CA THR A 286 11.01 19.58 3.97
C THR A 286 12.38 18.91 4.10
N PRO A 287 13.45 19.47 3.48
CA PRO A 287 14.78 18.92 3.61
C PRO A 287 15.22 18.83 5.09
N PRO A 288 15.87 17.72 5.51
CA PRO A 288 16.31 17.55 6.90
C PRO A 288 17.25 18.65 7.41
N GLN A 289 17.98 19.31 6.50
CA GLN A 289 18.87 20.44 6.79
C GLN A 289 18.09 21.68 7.22
N MET A 290 16.88 21.86 6.69
CA MET A 290 16.00 23.00 6.97
C MET A 290 15.18 22.75 8.25
N ARG A 291 14.60 21.57 8.38
CA ARG A 291 13.75 21.23 9.53
C ARG A 291 13.69 19.73 9.76
N TYR A 292 13.80 19.34 11.03
CA TYR A 292 13.48 18.00 11.49
C TYR A 292 12.74 18.07 12.83
N MET A 293 11.98 17.03 13.14
CA MET A 293 11.28 16.85 14.41
C MET A 293 11.94 15.72 15.20
N LYS A 294 12.12 15.91 16.51
CA LYS A 294 12.58 14.85 17.42
C LYS A 294 11.42 14.33 18.26
N LEU A 295 11.13 13.04 18.15
CA LEU A 295 10.16 12.35 18.99
C LEU A 295 10.91 11.60 20.08
N HIS A 296 10.58 11.88 21.33
CA HIS A 296 11.12 11.19 22.50
C HIS A 296 10.05 10.25 23.01
N VAL A 297 10.27 8.95 22.85
CA VAL A 297 9.28 7.92 23.20
C VAL A 297 9.93 6.86 24.07
N ARG A 298 9.19 6.30 25.02
CA ARG A 298 9.64 5.11 25.77
C ARG A 298 9.25 3.87 24.99
N ARG A 299 10.13 2.87 24.91
CA ARG A 299 9.86 1.63 24.17
C ARG A 299 8.56 0.96 24.61
N ASP A 300 8.33 0.88 25.92
CA ASP A 300 7.12 0.27 26.51
C ASP A 300 5.81 1.00 26.18
N TYR A 301 5.88 2.25 25.71
CA TYR A 301 4.73 3.11 25.39
C TYR A 301 4.87 3.74 24.01
N VAL A 302 5.61 3.07 23.11
CA VAL A 302 5.94 3.61 21.79
C VAL A 302 4.67 3.94 21.02
N GLY A 303 3.64 3.10 21.12
CA GLY A 303 2.37 3.27 20.45
C GLY A 303 1.62 4.52 20.87
N GLU A 304 1.23 4.57 22.15
CA GLU A 304 0.41 5.64 22.70
C GLU A 304 1.10 7.00 22.61
N GLN A 305 2.39 7.07 22.98
CA GLN A 305 3.13 8.33 22.96
C GLN A 305 3.32 8.83 21.52
N SER A 306 3.61 7.93 20.58
CA SER A 306 3.77 8.34 19.18
C SER A 306 2.47 8.86 18.59
N LEU A 307 1.35 8.19 18.83
CA LEU A 307 0.04 8.65 18.33
C LEU A 307 -0.35 10.00 18.94
N GLN A 308 -0.09 10.20 20.23
CA GLN A 308 -0.29 11.50 20.86
C GLN A 308 0.58 12.58 20.22
N HIS A 309 1.87 12.32 20.02
CA HIS A 309 2.77 13.27 19.35
C HIS A 309 2.34 13.57 17.90
N LEU A 310 1.90 12.56 17.15
CA LEU A 310 1.40 12.71 15.80
C LEU A 310 0.10 13.54 15.77
N ALA A 311 -0.82 13.30 16.70
CA ALA A 311 -2.09 14.03 16.80
C ALA A 311 -1.86 15.51 17.19
N CYS A 312 -0.94 15.80 18.10
CA CYS A 312 -0.62 17.17 18.53
C CYS A 312 0.35 17.90 17.58
N MET A 313 0.84 17.23 16.54
CA MET A 313 1.88 17.80 15.67
C MET A 313 1.42 19.11 15.02
N GLU A 314 2.25 20.15 15.06
CA GLU A 314 1.94 21.37 14.33
C GLU A 314 2.08 21.16 12.80
N HIS A 315 1.21 21.82 12.02
CA HIS A 315 1.15 21.69 10.56
C HIS A 315 2.50 21.87 9.86
N ARG A 316 3.34 22.80 10.33
CA ARG A 316 4.67 23.08 9.77
C ARG A 316 5.68 21.94 9.88
N HIS A 317 5.40 20.93 10.71
CA HIS A 317 6.24 19.76 10.94
C HIS A 317 5.74 18.49 10.25
N LEU A 318 4.50 18.47 9.76
CA LEU A 318 3.85 17.30 9.16
C LEU A 318 4.61 16.70 7.98
N ARG A 319 5.44 17.49 7.28
CA ARG A 319 6.29 17.05 6.16
C ARG A 319 7.79 17.18 6.41
N SER A 320 8.19 17.50 7.65
CA SER A 320 9.60 17.57 8.05
C SER A 320 10.12 16.20 8.48
N ALA A 321 11.40 15.93 8.28
CA ALA A 321 12.01 14.65 8.66
C ALA A 321 11.83 14.36 10.15
N MET A 322 11.49 13.12 10.52
CA MET A 322 11.37 12.69 11.93
C MET A 322 12.64 11.98 12.38
N ARG A 323 13.09 12.26 13.60
CA ARG A 323 14.15 11.56 14.31
C ARG A 323 13.57 10.97 15.58
N ILE A 324 13.73 9.66 15.75
CA ILE A 324 13.16 8.94 16.89
C ILE A 324 14.25 8.74 17.94
N ASN A 325 13.91 9.02 19.20
CA ASN A 325 14.78 8.81 20.34
C ASN A 325 14.05 7.96 21.39
N PHE A 326 14.53 6.72 21.62
CA PHE A 326 14.06 5.91 22.73
C PHE A 326 14.67 6.42 24.02
N VAL A 327 13.82 6.95 24.90
CA VAL A 327 14.23 7.49 26.20
C VAL A 327 14.90 6.38 27.01
N GLU A 328 16.00 6.69 27.70
CA GLU A 328 16.83 5.76 28.49
C GLU A 328 17.65 4.73 27.67
N GLU A 329 17.56 4.73 26.34
CA GLU A 329 18.39 3.90 25.48
C GLU A 329 19.58 4.68 24.90
N SER A 330 20.76 4.08 24.92
CA SER A 330 21.96 4.67 24.28
C SER A 330 21.96 4.35 22.78
N GLY A 331 21.28 5.19 22.00
CA GLY A 331 21.24 5.09 20.56
C GLY A 331 21.29 6.46 19.90
N ILE A 332 22.30 6.71 19.08
CA ILE A 332 22.25 7.83 18.12
C ILE A 332 21.45 7.31 16.93
N ASP A 333 20.41 8.05 16.52
CA ASP A 333 19.60 7.72 15.36
C ASP A 333 20.45 7.83 14.07
N ALA A 334 21.14 6.74 13.76
CA ALA A 334 21.72 6.45 12.45
C ALA A 334 20.76 5.60 11.60
N GLY A 335 19.45 5.71 11.89
CA GLY A 335 18.38 5.18 11.06
C GLY A 335 17.78 3.84 11.40
N GLY A 336 18.49 3.05 12.22
CA GLY A 336 17.90 1.80 12.71
C GLY A 336 16.71 2.03 13.62
N ILE A 337 16.78 3.09 14.43
CA ILE A 337 15.76 3.44 15.41
C ILE A 337 14.46 3.87 14.73
N GLN A 338 14.52 4.71 13.69
CA GLN A 338 13.33 5.12 12.95
C GLN A 338 12.62 3.95 12.27
N ARG A 339 13.38 3.02 11.66
CA ARG A 339 12.79 1.84 11.02
C ARG A 339 12.19 0.87 12.05
N GLU A 340 12.85 0.68 13.18
CA GLU A 340 12.32 -0.07 14.31
C GLU A 340 11.02 0.55 14.84
N TRP A 341 11.03 1.85 15.08
CA TRP A 341 9.84 2.60 15.48
C TRP A 341 8.68 2.38 14.51
N PHE A 342 8.94 2.43 13.20
CA PHE A 342 7.90 2.23 12.19
C PHE A 342 7.32 0.80 12.21
N MET A 343 8.16 -0.21 12.44
CA MET A 343 7.70 -1.60 12.62
C MET A 343 6.80 -1.71 13.85
N LEU A 344 7.26 -1.20 14.99
CA LEU A 344 6.48 -1.20 16.24
C LEU A 344 5.15 -0.48 16.06
N MET A 345 5.15 0.68 15.40
CA MET A 345 3.92 1.41 15.08
C MET A 345 2.97 0.61 14.18
N SER A 346 3.48 -0.08 13.16
CA SER A 346 2.66 -0.91 12.28
C SER A 346 1.94 -2.02 13.06
N ASP A 347 2.63 -2.65 14.02
CA ASP A 347 2.08 -3.71 14.87
C ASP A 347 1.09 -3.14 15.90
N THR A 348 1.46 -2.04 16.56
CA THR A 348 0.60 -1.33 17.53
C THR A 348 -0.73 -0.91 16.92
N LEU A 349 -0.74 -0.36 15.70
CA LEU A 349 -1.96 0.16 15.09
C LEU A 349 -3.02 -0.92 14.86
N VAL A 350 -2.60 -2.17 14.64
CA VAL A 350 -3.50 -3.30 14.41
C VAL A 350 -3.72 -4.16 15.66
N ASP A 351 -3.14 -3.76 16.79
CA ASP A 351 -3.38 -4.39 18.08
C ASP A 351 -4.86 -4.20 18.48
N PRO A 352 -5.62 -5.29 18.67
CA PRO A 352 -7.00 -5.21 19.12
C PRO A 352 -7.18 -4.42 20.43
N LEU A 353 -6.16 -4.37 21.30
CA LEU A 353 -6.20 -3.64 22.57
C LEU A 353 -6.26 -2.12 22.41
N LEU A 354 -5.78 -1.59 21.29
CA LEU A 354 -5.82 -0.16 21.02
C LEU A 354 -7.16 0.30 20.45
N GLU A 355 -8.01 -0.66 20.03
CA GLU A 355 -9.36 -0.45 19.52
C GLU A 355 -9.43 0.58 18.38
N LEU A 356 -8.39 0.70 17.55
CA LEU A 356 -8.40 1.61 16.38
C LEU A 356 -8.93 0.92 15.13
N PHE A 357 -8.54 -0.35 14.95
CA PHE A 357 -8.89 -1.13 13.77
C PHE A 357 -9.40 -2.52 14.14
N VAL A 358 -10.30 -3.04 13.30
CA VAL A 358 -10.80 -4.42 13.35
C VAL A 358 -10.32 -5.16 12.10
N CYS A 359 -9.79 -6.36 12.31
CA CYS A 359 -9.40 -7.24 11.21
C CYS A 359 -10.63 -7.76 10.47
N THR A 360 -10.74 -7.44 9.18
CA THR A 360 -11.82 -7.90 8.29
C THR A 360 -11.44 -9.17 7.53
N ASN A 361 -10.14 -9.35 7.27
CA ASN A 361 -9.60 -10.54 6.62
C ASN A 361 -8.21 -10.83 7.18
N LYS A 362 -8.09 -11.90 7.96
CA LYS A 362 -6.84 -12.32 8.60
C LYS A 362 -5.78 -12.79 7.60
N ARG A 363 -6.19 -13.45 6.52
CA ARG A 363 -5.26 -13.99 5.51
C ARG A 363 -4.52 -12.87 4.77
N ASP A 364 -5.27 -11.82 4.43
CA ASP A 364 -4.76 -10.68 3.69
C ASP A 364 -4.43 -9.49 4.62
N GLN A 365 -4.45 -9.68 5.95
CA GLN A 365 -4.15 -8.65 6.96
C GLN A 365 -4.82 -7.31 6.63
N THR A 366 -6.13 -7.37 6.38
CA THR A 366 -6.94 -6.23 5.95
C THR A 366 -7.80 -5.73 7.08
N TYR A 367 -7.78 -4.42 7.32
CA TYR A 367 -8.34 -3.80 8.51
C TYR A 367 -9.34 -2.70 8.18
N TYR A 368 -10.35 -2.55 9.03
CA TYR A 368 -11.31 -1.45 9.01
C TYR A 368 -11.22 -0.65 10.29
N VAL A 369 -11.69 0.60 10.28
CA VAL A 369 -11.81 1.38 11.51
C VAL A 369 -12.76 0.70 12.49
N ALA A 370 -12.37 0.67 13.76
CA ALA A 370 -13.16 0.04 14.80
C ALA A 370 -14.35 0.95 15.20
N PRO A 371 -15.59 0.42 15.23
CA PRO A 371 -16.72 1.19 15.73
C PRO A 371 -16.55 1.49 17.22
N MET A 372 -17.03 2.64 17.65
CA MET A 372 -17.09 2.98 19.07
C MET A 372 -18.18 2.13 19.75
N PRO A 373 -17.91 1.52 20.91
CA PRO A 373 -18.96 0.90 21.71
C PRO A 373 -20.08 1.90 22.04
N VAL A 374 -21.30 1.40 22.09
CA VAL A 374 -22.47 2.24 22.39
C VAL A 374 -22.39 2.69 23.84
N ASN A 375 -22.79 3.93 24.13
CA ASN A 375 -22.67 4.53 25.46
C ASN A 375 -21.23 4.57 26.02
N ALA A 376 -20.20 4.49 25.16
CA ALA A 376 -18.82 4.66 25.60
C ALA A 376 -18.62 6.06 26.24
N PRO A 377 -17.78 6.17 27.29
CA PRO A 377 -17.46 7.45 27.90
C PRO A 377 -16.91 8.45 26.87
N ALA A 378 -17.26 9.73 27.01
CA ALA A 378 -16.81 10.79 26.10
C ALA A 378 -15.27 10.87 25.99
N GLU A 379 -14.56 10.62 27.09
CA GLU A 379 -13.09 10.60 27.13
C GLU A 379 -12.50 9.46 26.30
N SER A 380 -13.08 8.26 26.35
CA SER A 380 -12.67 7.12 25.53
C SER A 380 -12.87 7.41 24.04
N LYS A 381 -14.02 8.00 23.70
CA LYS A 381 -14.31 8.44 22.33
C LYS A 381 -13.29 9.46 21.84
N LEU A 382 -13.06 10.52 22.60
CA LEU A 382 -12.08 11.56 22.26
C LEU A 382 -10.67 10.97 22.06
N THR A 383 -10.28 10.03 22.94
CA THR A 383 -8.98 9.36 22.87
C THR A 383 -8.84 8.54 21.59
N GLN A 384 -9.84 7.73 21.22
CA GLN A 384 -9.82 6.94 19.99
C GLN A 384 -9.73 7.84 18.75
N LEU A 385 -10.53 8.91 18.71
CA LEU A 385 -10.56 9.84 17.58
C LEU A 385 -9.24 10.61 17.43
N SER A 386 -8.64 11.05 18.54
CA SER A 386 -7.32 11.68 18.54
C SER A 386 -6.24 10.73 17.98
N ARG A 387 -6.25 9.46 18.42
CA ARG A 387 -5.35 8.44 17.89
C ARG A 387 -5.55 8.22 16.40
N LEU A 388 -6.80 8.09 15.93
CA LEU A 388 -7.11 7.93 14.51
C LEU A 388 -6.67 9.13 13.67
N HIS A 389 -6.79 10.36 14.18
CA HIS A 389 -6.24 11.55 13.53
C HIS A 389 -4.71 11.49 13.42
N GLY A 390 -4.02 11.12 14.50
CA GLY A 390 -2.59 10.84 14.48
C GLY A 390 -2.20 9.72 13.50
N THR A 391 -3.00 8.65 13.42
CA THR A 391 -2.83 7.57 12.44
C THR A 391 -3.00 8.07 11.01
N GLY A 392 -3.98 8.93 10.75
CA GLY A 392 -4.20 9.55 9.44
C GLY A 392 -2.96 10.32 9.00
N ARG A 393 -2.39 11.13 9.90
CA ARG A 393 -1.13 11.84 9.66
C ARG A 393 0.02 10.88 9.36
N LEU A 394 0.15 9.79 10.14
CA LEU A 394 1.16 8.78 9.89
C LEU A 394 1.02 8.14 8.50
N ILE A 395 -0.18 7.70 8.12
CA ILE A 395 -0.45 7.14 6.78
C ILE A 395 -0.07 8.14 5.68
N GLY A 396 -0.44 9.42 5.85
CA GLY A 396 -0.09 10.47 4.90
C GLY A 396 1.41 10.65 4.76
N ARG A 397 2.14 10.59 5.88
CA ARG A 397 3.61 10.63 5.86
C ARG A 397 4.21 9.41 5.17
N CYS A 398 3.69 8.21 5.43
CA CYS A 398 4.13 6.98 4.75
C CYS A 398 4.06 7.13 3.23
N LEU A 399 2.93 7.64 2.71
CA LEU A 399 2.74 7.87 1.29
C LEU A 399 3.77 8.85 0.71
N LEU A 400 3.98 10.00 1.35
CA LEU A 400 4.92 11.01 0.85
C LEU A 400 6.38 10.55 0.96
N GLU A 401 6.76 9.92 2.07
CA GLU A 401 8.14 9.46 2.32
C GLU A 401 8.48 8.16 1.59
N GLY A 402 7.47 7.40 1.16
CA GLY A 402 7.64 6.11 0.50
C GLY A 402 7.90 4.98 1.48
N GLY A 403 7.44 5.13 2.72
CA GLY A 403 7.41 4.06 3.71
C GLY A 403 6.27 3.08 3.42
N ALA A 404 6.46 1.81 3.77
CA ALA A 404 5.48 0.75 3.54
C ALA A 404 4.84 0.31 4.86
N MET A 405 3.52 0.49 5.01
CA MET A 405 2.76 0.00 6.15
C MET A 405 2.75 -1.53 6.19
N GLY A 406 2.69 -2.10 7.41
CA GLY A 406 2.64 -3.55 7.63
C GLY A 406 1.29 -4.24 7.39
N PHE A 407 0.20 -3.48 7.21
CA PHE A 407 -1.16 -3.99 7.05
C PHE A 407 -1.91 -3.25 5.92
N HIS A 408 -3.03 -3.78 5.44
CA HIS A 408 -3.88 -3.14 4.41
C HIS A 408 -5.09 -2.45 5.05
N LEU A 409 -5.49 -1.31 4.49
CA LEU A 409 -6.82 -0.77 4.73
C LEU A 409 -7.82 -1.51 3.84
N CYS A 410 -9.02 -1.79 4.36
CA CYS A 410 -10.03 -2.47 3.56
C CYS A 410 -10.55 -1.59 2.43
N MET A 411 -11.10 -2.23 1.40
CA MET A 411 -11.56 -1.54 0.20
C MET A 411 -12.64 -0.47 0.47
N PRO A 412 -13.70 -0.72 1.25
CA PRO A 412 -14.67 0.33 1.58
C PRO A 412 -14.02 1.56 2.23
N LEU A 413 -13.08 1.37 3.17
CA LEU A 413 -12.40 2.48 3.81
C LEU A 413 -11.60 3.32 2.81
N LEU A 414 -10.83 2.66 1.94
CA LEU A 414 -10.05 3.34 0.90
C LEU A 414 -10.96 4.07 -0.09
N LYS A 415 -12.10 3.47 -0.48
CA LYS A 415 -13.09 4.14 -1.31
C LYS A 415 -13.61 5.41 -0.65
N VAL A 416 -14.02 5.32 0.62
CA VAL A 416 -14.48 6.47 1.40
C VAL A 416 -13.41 7.55 1.50
N LEU A 417 -12.18 7.20 1.88
CA LEU A 417 -11.05 8.13 1.95
C LEU A 417 -10.68 8.77 0.60
N LEU A 418 -11.14 8.23 -0.52
CA LEU A 418 -10.94 8.78 -1.85
C LEU A 418 -12.22 9.37 -2.44
N GLY A 419 -13.31 9.46 -1.68
CA GLY A 419 -14.63 9.92 -2.15
C GLY A 419 -15.25 9.03 -3.23
N VAL A 420 -14.72 7.83 -3.45
CA VAL A 420 -15.23 6.88 -4.45
C VAL A 420 -16.53 6.26 -3.95
N PRO A 421 -17.58 6.16 -4.78
CA PRO A 421 -18.85 5.59 -4.36
C PRO A 421 -18.73 4.14 -3.86
N VAL A 422 -19.37 3.86 -2.73
CA VAL A 422 -19.51 2.53 -2.14
C VAL A 422 -20.89 1.98 -2.45
N THR A 423 -20.96 0.74 -2.91
CA THR A 423 -22.18 0.06 -3.36
C THR A 423 -22.54 -1.08 -2.43
N PHE A 424 -23.78 -1.57 -2.49
CA PHE A 424 -24.18 -2.73 -1.70
C PHE A 424 -23.32 -3.96 -2.02
N GLN A 425 -22.90 -4.10 -3.28
CA GLN A 425 -22.01 -5.19 -3.69
C GLN A 425 -20.61 -5.12 -3.06
N ASP A 426 -20.15 -3.95 -2.59
CA ASP A 426 -18.88 -3.84 -1.87
C ASP A 426 -18.92 -4.59 -0.52
N LEU A 427 -20.12 -4.79 0.05
CA LEU A 427 -20.32 -5.57 1.26
C LEU A 427 -19.93 -7.05 1.07
N GLU A 428 -20.09 -7.61 -0.12
CA GLU A 428 -19.70 -9.00 -0.43
C GLU A 428 -18.22 -9.28 -0.13
N GLN A 429 -17.36 -8.27 -0.31
CA GLN A 429 -15.92 -8.41 -0.09
C GLN A 429 -15.48 -7.97 1.30
N PHE A 430 -16.28 -7.11 1.93
CA PHE A 430 -16.00 -6.55 3.25
C PHE A 430 -16.51 -7.46 4.38
N ASP A 431 -17.76 -7.89 4.25
CA ASP A 431 -18.47 -8.75 5.20
C ASP A 431 -19.32 -9.76 4.41
N PRO A 432 -18.69 -10.83 3.87
CA PRO A 432 -19.36 -11.79 2.99
C PRO A 432 -20.54 -12.50 3.66
N GLU A 433 -20.47 -12.69 4.97
CA GLU A 433 -21.52 -13.31 5.76
C GLU A 433 -22.74 -12.40 5.87
N LEU A 434 -22.54 -11.14 6.28
CA LEU A 434 -23.63 -10.17 6.32
C LEU A 434 -24.24 -9.96 4.93
N TYR A 435 -23.42 -9.83 3.89
CA TYR A 435 -23.89 -9.70 2.51
C TYR A 435 -24.81 -10.86 2.12
N LYS A 436 -24.40 -12.10 2.39
CA LYS A 436 -25.19 -13.29 2.09
C LYS A 436 -26.51 -13.30 2.87
N ASN A 437 -26.49 -12.94 4.14
CA ASN A 437 -27.68 -12.90 4.99
C ASN A 437 -28.67 -11.83 4.50
N LEU A 438 -28.19 -10.63 4.16
CA LEU A 438 -29.04 -9.56 3.63
C LEU A 438 -29.60 -9.89 2.24
N CYS A 439 -28.81 -10.50 1.36
CA CYS A 439 -29.32 -11.02 0.07
C CYS A 439 -30.41 -12.07 0.29
N TRP A 440 -30.22 -12.96 1.26
CA TRP A 440 -31.22 -13.97 1.60
C TRP A 440 -32.52 -13.34 2.09
N VAL A 441 -32.49 -12.30 2.93
CA VAL A 441 -33.69 -11.56 3.36
C VAL A 441 -34.44 -10.97 2.17
N LEU A 442 -33.73 -10.42 1.18
CA LEU A 442 -34.36 -9.87 -0.03
C LEU A 442 -35.04 -10.94 -0.88
N ASP A 443 -34.36 -12.08 -1.05
CA ASP A 443 -34.82 -13.18 -1.91
C ASP A 443 -35.77 -14.15 -1.19
N TYR A 444 -35.97 -13.99 0.12
CA TYR A 444 -36.87 -14.84 0.90
C TYR A 444 -38.31 -14.68 0.41
N THR A 445 -38.93 -15.81 0.07
CA THR A 445 -40.30 -15.87 -0.47
C THR A 445 -41.35 -16.26 0.56
N GLY A 446 -40.94 -16.56 1.79
CA GLY A 446 -41.84 -16.79 2.92
C GLY A 446 -42.31 -15.48 3.54
N SER A 447 -43.01 -15.55 4.67
CA SER A 447 -43.37 -14.39 5.49
C SER A 447 -42.11 -13.91 6.21
N VAL A 448 -41.53 -12.77 5.79
CA VAL A 448 -40.34 -12.17 6.45
C VAL A 448 -40.62 -11.84 7.91
N GLU A 449 -41.87 -11.60 8.25
CA GLU A 449 -42.36 -11.38 9.60
C GLU A 449 -42.06 -12.59 10.50
N ASP A 450 -41.99 -13.81 9.96
CA ASP A 450 -41.65 -15.04 10.69
C ASP A 450 -40.19 -15.06 11.15
N LEU A 451 -39.34 -14.19 10.59
CA LEU A 451 -37.94 -14.04 11.01
C LEU A 451 -37.81 -13.22 12.30
N CYS A 452 -38.90 -12.58 12.75
CA CYS A 452 -38.94 -11.75 13.95
C CYS A 452 -37.83 -10.67 13.97
N LEU A 453 -37.46 -10.16 12.80
CA LEU A 453 -36.47 -9.08 12.67
C LEU A 453 -37.13 -7.74 13.01
N THR A 454 -36.34 -6.85 13.61
CA THR A 454 -36.69 -5.45 13.82
C THR A 454 -35.62 -4.55 13.18
N PHE A 455 -35.88 -3.26 13.06
CA PHE A 455 -34.89 -2.30 12.56
C PHE A 455 -33.87 -1.95 13.65
N SER A 456 -33.12 -2.95 14.11
CA SER A 456 -32.07 -2.81 15.11
C SER A 456 -30.82 -3.64 14.78
N VAL A 457 -29.74 -3.32 15.47
CA VAL A 457 -28.47 -4.04 15.42
C VAL A 457 -27.93 -4.23 16.83
N SER A 458 -27.42 -5.41 17.12
CA SER A 458 -26.81 -5.73 18.41
C SER A 458 -25.37 -5.21 18.46
N MET A 459 -25.06 -4.38 19.46
CA MET A 459 -23.77 -3.74 19.64
C MET A 459 -23.28 -3.89 21.08
N ARG A 460 -21.97 -3.81 21.29
CA ARG A 460 -21.39 -3.84 22.64
C ARG A 460 -21.56 -2.49 23.33
N SER A 461 -22.02 -2.52 24.58
CA SER A 461 -22.05 -1.38 25.49
C SER A 461 -20.66 -1.09 26.05
N GLY A 462 -20.24 0.17 26.02
CA GLY A 462 -18.97 0.62 26.56
C GLY A 462 -18.95 0.79 28.09
N VAL A 463 -20.09 0.60 28.77
CA VAL A 463 -20.20 0.76 30.23
C VAL A 463 -19.93 -0.54 30.96
N ASP A 464 -20.59 -1.62 30.52
CA ASP A 464 -20.62 -2.94 31.17
C ASP A 464 -20.16 -4.07 30.23
N GLY A 465 -19.96 -3.79 28.93
CA GLY A 465 -19.58 -4.78 27.94
C GLY A 465 -20.73 -5.66 27.45
N GLU A 466 -21.95 -5.42 27.92
CA GLU A 466 -23.14 -6.17 27.55
C GLU A 466 -23.55 -5.90 26.10
N ILE A 467 -24.27 -6.85 25.50
CA ILE A 467 -24.82 -6.67 24.15
C ILE A 467 -26.16 -5.95 24.28
N VAL A 468 -26.28 -4.81 23.61
CA VAL A 468 -27.49 -3.99 23.58
C VAL A 468 -27.96 -3.80 22.14
N ASP A 469 -29.28 -3.80 21.94
CA ASP A 469 -29.87 -3.54 20.64
C ASP A 469 -30.03 -2.04 20.41
N VAL A 470 -29.50 -1.57 19.29
CA VAL A 470 -29.53 -0.17 18.88
C VAL A 470 -30.46 -0.02 17.68
N PRO A 471 -31.41 0.93 17.71
CA PRO A 471 -32.30 1.17 16.58
C PRO A 471 -31.55 1.77 15.37
N LEU A 472 -31.80 1.23 14.18
CA LEU A 472 -31.28 1.73 12.89
C LEU A 472 -32.08 2.93 12.36
N VAL A 473 -33.33 3.06 12.82
CA VAL A 473 -34.26 4.14 12.48
C VAL A 473 -35.03 4.55 13.74
N PRO A 474 -35.65 5.75 13.79
CA PRO A 474 -36.51 6.11 14.92
C PRO A 474 -37.56 5.04 15.22
N ASN A 475 -37.69 4.63 16.49
CA ASN A 475 -38.54 3.51 16.94
C ASN A 475 -38.20 2.14 16.32
N GLY A 476 -36.97 1.95 15.84
CA GLY A 476 -36.55 0.75 15.12
C GLY A 476 -36.61 -0.55 15.92
N LEU A 477 -36.50 -0.49 17.25
CA LEU A 477 -36.60 -1.66 18.14
C LEU A 477 -38.01 -2.29 18.13
N GLU A 478 -39.04 -1.49 17.91
CA GLU A 478 -40.45 -1.93 17.88
C GLU A 478 -40.97 -2.10 16.44
N LEU A 479 -40.22 -1.61 15.45
CA LEU A 479 -40.59 -1.68 14.05
C LEU A 479 -40.19 -3.03 13.46
N ALA A 480 -41.17 -3.92 13.30
CA ALA A 480 -40.98 -5.22 12.65
C ALA A 480 -40.59 -5.07 11.17
N VAL A 481 -39.71 -5.95 10.71
CA VAL A 481 -39.41 -6.09 9.29
C VAL A 481 -40.54 -6.89 8.63
N THR A 482 -41.08 -6.33 7.57
CA THR A 482 -42.19 -6.85 6.76
C THR A 482 -41.76 -6.95 5.31
N GLU A 483 -42.51 -7.67 4.49
CA GLU A 483 -42.26 -7.71 3.04
C GLU A 483 -42.22 -6.30 2.40
N ALA A 484 -43.06 -5.38 2.90
CA ALA A 484 -43.15 -4.02 2.39
C ALA A 484 -41.92 -3.16 2.71
N ASN A 485 -41.24 -3.42 3.83
CA ASN A 485 -40.13 -2.59 4.32
C ASN A 485 -38.75 -3.29 4.33
N LYS A 486 -38.67 -4.59 3.99
CA LYS A 486 -37.41 -5.36 4.03
C LYS A 486 -36.26 -4.76 3.23
N ARG A 487 -36.57 -4.08 2.12
CA ARG A 487 -35.56 -3.36 1.32
C ARG A 487 -34.94 -2.21 2.10
N GLN A 488 -35.76 -1.45 2.81
CA GLN A 488 -35.30 -0.36 3.67
C GLN A 488 -34.48 -0.91 4.84
N TYR A 489 -34.88 -2.03 5.44
CA TYR A 489 -34.10 -2.70 6.48
C TYR A 489 -32.69 -3.06 5.98
N VAL A 490 -32.61 -3.72 4.81
CA VAL A 490 -31.33 -4.11 4.20
C VAL A 490 -30.46 -2.89 3.88
N GLN A 491 -31.05 -1.83 3.33
CA GLN A 491 -30.34 -0.58 3.07
C GLN A 491 -29.78 0.01 4.37
N ARG A 492 -30.57 0.08 5.45
CA ARG A 492 -30.12 0.61 6.75
C ARG A 492 -29.04 -0.24 7.41
N MET A 493 -29.12 -1.57 7.30
CA MET A 493 -28.05 -2.46 7.76
C MET A 493 -26.74 -2.22 7.02
N PHE A 494 -26.82 -2.04 5.69
CA PHE A 494 -25.65 -1.71 4.86
C PHE A 494 -25.06 -0.35 5.21
N GLU A 495 -25.89 0.70 5.29
CA GLU A 495 -25.49 2.06 5.66
C GLU A 495 -24.83 2.07 7.04
N HIS A 496 -25.44 1.43 8.04
CA HIS A 496 -24.90 1.36 9.39
C HIS A 496 -23.55 0.65 9.45
N ARG A 497 -23.43 -0.50 8.78
CA ARG A 497 -22.21 -1.31 8.80
C ARG A 497 -21.03 -0.62 8.10
N MET A 498 -21.30 0.11 7.02
CA MET A 498 -20.29 0.80 6.22
C MET A 498 -19.97 2.21 6.72
N PHE A 499 -20.94 2.94 7.27
CA PHE A 499 -20.78 4.38 7.54
C PHE A 499 -21.19 4.75 8.96
N ASP A 500 -22.44 4.54 9.35
CA ASP A 500 -23.00 5.18 10.55
C ASP A 500 -22.28 4.76 11.83
N SER A 501 -21.86 3.50 11.90
CA SER A 501 -21.14 2.94 13.06
C SER A 501 -19.73 3.50 13.26
N VAL A 502 -19.18 4.18 12.24
CA VAL A 502 -17.76 4.58 12.20
C VAL A 502 -17.53 6.00 11.62
N SER A 503 -18.57 6.81 11.42
CA SER A 503 -18.47 8.09 10.72
C SER A 503 -17.42 9.02 11.35
N ASP A 504 -17.44 9.12 12.67
CA ASP A 504 -16.54 9.98 13.45
C ASP A 504 -15.07 9.53 13.31
N GLN A 505 -14.86 8.22 13.30
CA GLN A 505 -13.56 7.58 13.14
C GLN A 505 -12.99 7.81 11.74
N ILE A 506 -13.83 7.66 10.71
CA ILE A 506 -13.47 7.95 9.33
C ILE A 506 -13.10 9.43 9.19
N HIS A 507 -13.89 10.34 9.76
CA HIS A 507 -13.60 11.77 9.72
C HIS A 507 -12.22 12.09 10.32
N ALA A 508 -11.96 11.61 11.53
CA ALA A 508 -10.69 11.86 12.22
C ALA A 508 -9.49 11.34 11.41
N LEU A 509 -9.59 10.11 10.89
CA LEU A 509 -8.57 9.49 10.05
C LEU A 509 -8.35 10.27 8.74
N ALA A 510 -9.44 10.60 8.03
CA ALA A 510 -9.40 11.32 6.76
C ALA A 510 -8.77 12.70 6.92
N ARG A 511 -9.14 13.43 7.97
CA ARG A 511 -8.60 14.75 8.25
C ARG A 511 -7.08 14.70 8.46
N GLY A 512 -6.62 13.78 9.30
CA GLY A 512 -5.18 13.61 9.54
C GLY A 512 -4.41 13.26 8.26
N LEU A 513 -4.99 12.42 7.40
CA LEU A 513 -4.42 12.08 6.09
C LEU A 513 -4.29 13.30 5.18
N TYR A 514 -5.36 14.08 5.03
CA TYR A 514 -5.40 15.20 4.10
C TYR A 514 -4.54 16.39 4.55
N GLU A 515 -4.37 16.61 5.86
CA GLU A 515 -3.43 17.64 6.37
C GLU A 515 -1.99 17.38 5.89
N VAL A 516 -1.63 16.11 5.67
CA VAL A 516 -0.31 15.72 5.20
C VAL A 516 -0.24 15.67 3.68
N VAL A 517 -1.18 14.97 3.02
CA VAL A 517 -1.15 14.68 1.59
C VAL A 517 -2.17 15.54 0.84
N PRO A 518 -1.74 16.34 -0.16
CA PRO A 518 -2.68 17.01 -1.04
C PRO A 518 -3.63 16.03 -1.72
N VAL A 519 -4.92 16.36 -1.71
CA VAL A 519 -6.00 15.54 -2.25
C VAL A 519 -5.79 15.21 -3.73
N GLU A 520 -5.25 16.16 -4.49
CA GLU A 520 -4.96 16.04 -5.91
C GLU A 520 -4.00 14.87 -6.19
N LEU A 521 -3.04 14.63 -5.29
CA LEU A 521 -2.10 13.51 -5.41
C LEU A 521 -2.75 12.16 -5.11
N LEU A 522 -3.72 12.12 -4.19
CA LEU A 522 -4.52 10.92 -3.92
C LEU A 522 -5.44 10.59 -5.10
N MET A 523 -6.03 11.62 -5.73
CA MET A 523 -6.93 11.48 -6.89
C MET A 523 -6.25 10.94 -8.14
N LEU A 524 -4.91 10.94 -8.21
CA LEU A 524 -4.16 10.30 -9.30
C LEU A 524 -4.42 8.80 -9.36
N PHE A 525 -4.79 8.16 -8.26
CA PHE A 525 -4.81 6.71 -8.10
C PHE A 525 -6.21 6.17 -7.77
N ASP A 526 -6.51 4.96 -8.25
CA ASP A 526 -7.67 4.22 -7.75
C ASP A 526 -7.41 3.65 -6.35
N TYR A 527 -8.46 3.20 -5.67
CA TYR A 527 -8.36 2.77 -4.28
C TYR A 527 -7.40 1.58 -4.05
N GLN A 528 -7.19 0.71 -5.04
CA GLN A 528 -6.22 -0.39 -4.92
C GLN A 528 -4.81 0.05 -5.25
N GLU A 529 -4.67 1.04 -6.12
CA GLU A 529 -3.39 1.66 -6.39
C GLU A 529 -2.88 2.44 -5.16
N VAL A 530 -3.75 3.16 -4.45
CA VAL A 530 -3.37 3.81 -3.17
C VAL A 530 -2.91 2.79 -2.13
N ASP A 531 -3.64 1.67 -1.98
CA ASP A 531 -3.22 0.58 -1.10
C ASP A 531 -1.86 0.00 -1.54
N TYR A 532 -1.64 -0.17 -2.85
CA TYR A 532 -0.37 -0.63 -3.38
C TYR A 532 0.79 0.35 -3.13
N LEU A 533 0.53 1.67 -3.17
CA LEU A 533 1.52 2.69 -2.77
C LEU A 533 1.84 2.63 -1.28
N LEU A 534 0.83 2.41 -0.44
CA LEU A 534 0.96 2.37 1.01
C LEU A 534 1.65 1.10 1.51
N CYS A 535 1.37 -0.03 0.87
CA CYS A 535 1.73 -1.36 1.36
C CYS A 535 2.82 -2.03 0.51
N GLY A 536 2.91 -1.71 -0.78
CA GLY A 536 3.74 -2.46 -1.73
C GLY A 536 3.09 -3.77 -2.19
N SER A 537 3.87 -4.61 -2.87
CA SER A 537 3.43 -5.88 -3.45
C SER A 537 3.48 -7.02 -2.43
N ASP A 538 2.38 -7.76 -2.36
CA ASP A 538 2.27 -9.04 -1.65
C ASP A 538 3.01 -10.20 -2.35
N GLU A 539 3.27 -10.04 -3.65
CA GLU A 539 3.98 -11.01 -4.48
C GLU A 539 5.49 -10.78 -4.36
N ILE A 540 6.21 -11.84 -3.95
CA ILE A 540 7.66 -11.86 -3.85
C ILE A 540 8.22 -12.65 -5.02
N ASP A 541 8.71 -11.93 -6.03
CA ASP A 541 9.54 -12.49 -7.09
C ASP A 541 10.96 -12.73 -6.55
N VAL A 542 11.28 -14.00 -6.31
CA VAL A 542 12.60 -14.40 -5.79
C VAL A 542 13.72 -14.13 -6.78
N ASP A 543 13.44 -14.19 -8.09
CA ASP A 543 14.44 -13.87 -9.10
C ASP A 543 14.70 -12.37 -9.15
N ASP A 544 13.66 -11.54 -8.97
CA ASP A 544 13.84 -10.09 -8.79
C ASP A 544 14.63 -9.75 -7.54
N TRP A 545 14.33 -10.44 -6.43
CA TRP A 545 15.07 -10.29 -5.19
C TRP A 545 16.55 -10.63 -5.39
N GLN A 546 16.83 -11.78 -5.99
CA GLN A 546 18.20 -12.22 -6.25
C GLN A 546 18.94 -11.27 -7.21
N ARG A 547 18.30 -10.79 -8.29
CA ARG A 547 18.90 -9.85 -9.24
C ARG A 547 19.34 -8.55 -8.57
N HIS A 548 18.56 -8.05 -7.61
CA HIS A 548 18.82 -6.81 -6.89
C HIS A 548 19.51 -7.04 -5.53
N THR A 549 20.22 -8.16 -5.37
CA THR A 549 20.99 -8.46 -4.16
C THR A 549 22.46 -8.11 -4.32
N VAL A 550 23.00 -7.35 -3.37
CA VAL A 550 24.44 -7.13 -3.23
C VAL A 550 25.04 -8.30 -2.46
N VAL A 551 26.04 -8.97 -3.02
CA VAL A 551 26.78 -10.04 -2.35
C VAL A 551 28.19 -9.56 -2.07
N THR A 552 28.64 -9.64 -0.82
CA THR A 552 29.99 -9.21 -0.47
C THR A 552 31.06 -10.17 -1.01
N SER A 553 32.29 -9.68 -1.18
CA SER A 553 33.42 -10.46 -1.72
C SER A 553 33.68 -11.76 -0.96
N GLU A 554 33.39 -11.80 0.35
CA GLU A 554 33.59 -12.97 1.21
C GLU A 554 32.69 -14.15 0.83
N LEU A 555 31.56 -13.90 0.16
CA LEU A 555 30.59 -14.91 -0.27
C LEU A 555 30.60 -15.17 -1.77
N THR A 556 31.26 -14.34 -2.57
CA THR A 556 31.17 -14.39 -4.03
C THR A 556 31.64 -15.73 -4.60
N SER A 557 32.66 -16.36 -3.99
CA SER A 557 33.15 -17.70 -4.36
C SER A 557 32.47 -18.85 -3.59
N SER A 558 31.59 -18.54 -2.64
CA SER A 558 30.98 -19.53 -1.76
C SER A 558 29.76 -20.19 -2.39
N ARG A 559 29.55 -21.48 -2.10
CA ARG A 559 28.31 -22.20 -2.48
C ARG A 559 27.10 -21.74 -1.66
N VAL A 560 27.32 -21.04 -0.54
CA VAL A 560 26.29 -20.58 0.39
C VAL A 560 25.26 -19.67 -0.28
N VAL A 561 25.68 -18.76 -1.16
CA VAL A 561 24.76 -17.84 -1.87
C VAL A 561 23.80 -18.61 -2.77
N ARG A 562 24.31 -19.61 -3.51
CA ARG A 562 23.49 -20.47 -4.35
C ARG A 562 22.49 -21.26 -3.51
N TRP A 563 22.96 -21.88 -2.42
CA TRP A 563 22.10 -22.64 -1.51
C TRP A 563 21.02 -21.77 -0.88
N PHE A 564 21.36 -20.55 -0.45
CA PHE A 564 20.40 -19.59 0.08
C PHE A 564 19.26 -19.37 -0.92
N TRP A 565 19.56 -19.00 -2.17
CA TRP A 565 18.51 -18.74 -3.16
C TRP A 565 17.74 -19.99 -3.61
N GLU A 566 18.38 -21.16 -3.68
CA GLU A 566 17.68 -22.43 -3.89
C GLU A 566 16.64 -22.68 -2.78
N ILE A 567 17.04 -22.47 -1.52
CA ILE A 567 16.16 -22.66 -0.35
C ILE A 567 15.04 -21.62 -0.36
N VAL A 568 15.32 -20.34 -0.64
CA VAL A 568 14.31 -19.28 -0.70
C VAL A 568 13.27 -19.55 -1.80
N ARG A 569 13.67 -20.12 -2.94
CA ARG A 569 12.73 -20.57 -3.99
C ARG A 569 11.87 -21.75 -3.51
N GLU A 570 12.40 -22.65 -2.69
CA GLU A 570 11.62 -23.75 -2.09
C GLU A 570 10.66 -23.29 -0.99
N MET A 571 10.89 -22.13 -0.36
CA MET A 571 10.04 -21.63 0.73
C MET A 571 8.62 -21.30 0.24
N PRO A 572 7.58 -21.60 1.04
CA PRO A 572 6.24 -21.09 0.80
C PRO A 572 6.20 -19.56 0.96
N THR A 573 5.22 -18.91 0.35
CA THR A 573 5.07 -17.44 0.37
C THR A 573 5.07 -16.86 1.79
N SER A 574 4.45 -17.53 2.76
CA SER A 574 4.44 -17.11 4.17
C SER A 574 5.85 -17.04 4.77
N GLN A 575 6.70 -18.04 4.50
CA GLN A 575 8.10 -18.04 4.95
C GLN A 575 8.94 -17.01 4.21
N ARG A 576 8.70 -16.79 2.91
CA ARG A 576 9.38 -15.72 2.15
C ARG A 576 9.08 -14.34 2.72
N ARG A 577 7.81 -14.08 3.09
CA ARG A 577 7.39 -12.83 3.75
C ARG A 577 8.07 -12.66 5.11
N ARG A 578 8.13 -13.71 5.93
CA ARG A 578 8.85 -13.69 7.21
C ARG A 578 10.34 -13.45 7.02
N LEU A 579 10.97 -14.01 6.00
CA LEU A 579 12.38 -13.76 5.70
C LEU A 579 12.62 -12.33 5.23
N LEU A 580 11.74 -11.81 4.37
CA LEU A 580 11.82 -10.42 3.93
C LEU A 580 11.66 -9.46 5.12
N HIS A 581 10.71 -9.74 5.99
CA HIS A 581 10.50 -8.98 7.22
C HIS A 581 11.69 -9.11 8.17
N PHE A 582 12.22 -10.32 8.39
CA PHE A 582 13.42 -10.51 9.20
C PHE A 582 14.61 -9.69 8.67
N ALA A 583 14.79 -9.66 7.35
CA ALA A 583 15.94 -8.99 6.72
C ALA A 583 15.78 -7.49 6.52
N THR A 584 14.55 -6.98 6.44
CA THR A 584 14.27 -5.59 6.02
C THR A 584 13.27 -4.90 6.93
N GLY A 585 12.66 -5.57 7.89
CA GLY A 585 11.58 -5.02 8.70
C GLY A 585 10.26 -4.81 7.99
N CYS A 586 10.14 -5.15 6.70
CA CYS A 586 8.90 -5.10 5.95
C CYS A 586 8.63 -6.47 5.32
N SER A 587 7.38 -6.92 5.34
CA SER A 587 6.98 -8.22 4.76
C SER A 587 6.59 -8.11 3.27
N ARG A 588 6.66 -6.92 2.69
CA ARG A 588 6.18 -6.58 1.35
C ARG A 588 7.27 -5.96 0.48
N VAL A 589 7.10 -6.06 -0.83
CA VAL A 589 8.06 -5.56 -1.81
C VAL A 589 7.68 -4.14 -2.23
N PRO A 590 8.61 -3.17 -2.32
CA PRO A 590 8.30 -1.83 -2.81
C PRO A 590 7.63 -1.83 -4.20
N PRO A 591 6.86 -0.78 -4.57
CA PRO A 591 6.14 -0.75 -5.85
C PRO A 591 7.01 -1.03 -7.08
N ILE A 592 8.23 -0.50 -7.11
CA ILE A 592 9.16 -0.72 -8.24
C ILE A 592 9.98 -2.01 -8.13
N GLY A 593 9.65 -2.93 -7.23
CA GLY A 593 10.38 -4.17 -6.99
C GLY A 593 11.55 -4.02 -6.00
N PHE A 594 12.46 -4.99 -5.97
CA PHE A 594 13.59 -5.00 -5.04
C PHE A 594 14.65 -3.92 -5.33
N GLN A 595 14.69 -3.40 -6.56
CA GLN A 595 15.44 -2.17 -6.87
C GLN A 595 14.93 -0.97 -6.06
N GLY A 596 13.69 -0.99 -5.58
CA GLY A 596 13.09 0.10 -4.80
C GLY A 596 13.41 0.05 -3.31
N LEU A 597 14.20 -0.91 -2.83
CA LEU A 597 14.57 -0.97 -1.42
C LEU A 597 15.35 0.28 -1.01
N THR A 598 14.90 0.87 0.10
CA THR A 598 15.48 2.05 0.72
C THR A 598 15.99 1.74 2.11
N SER A 599 16.94 2.56 2.59
CA SER A 599 17.23 2.69 4.01
C SER A 599 16.24 3.67 4.64
N HIS A 600 16.38 3.89 5.94
CA HIS A 600 15.57 4.79 6.75
C HIS A 600 15.53 6.24 6.22
N ASP A 601 16.61 6.75 5.64
CA ASP A 601 16.77 8.11 5.13
C ASP A 601 16.20 8.28 3.71
N GLY A 602 15.47 7.27 3.22
CA GLY A 602 14.91 7.22 1.87
C GLY A 602 15.95 6.95 0.79
N ARG A 603 17.25 6.83 1.13
CA ARG A 603 18.29 6.50 0.14
C ARG A 603 18.16 5.05 -0.31
N SER A 604 18.53 4.82 -1.56
CA SER A 604 18.65 3.47 -2.11
C SER A 604 19.54 2.59 -1.24
N CYS A 605 18.99 1.48 -0.74
CA CYS A 605 19.74 0.48 0.02
C CYS A 605 19.25 -0.91 -0.38
N LEU A 606 19.99 -1.55 -1.28
CA LEU A 606 19.64 -2.88 -1.78
C LEU A 606 19.82 -3.94 -0.70
N PHE A 607 19.09 -5.04 -0.85
CA PHE A 607 19.26 -6.19 0.02
C PHE A 607 20.69 -6.74 -0.12
N THR A 608 21.34 -7.01 1.02
CA THR A 608 22.76 -7.37 1.07
C THR A 608 22.98 -8.69 1.79
N LEU A 609 23.68 -9.61 1.14
CA LEU A 609 24.21 -10.83 1.76
C LEU A 609 25.69 -10.63 2.08
N LYS A 610 26.01 -10.57 3.37
CA LYS A 610 27.38 -10.41 3.87
C LYS A 610 27.93 -11.73 4.40
N GLY A 611 29.12 -12.11 3.97
CA GLY A 611 29.81 -13.27 4.52
C GLY A 611 30.42 -12.99 5.88
N VAL A 612 30.18 -13.88 6.84
CA VAL A 612 30.91 -13.88 8.12
C VAL A 612 31.64 -15.22 8.32
N PRO A 613 32.74 -15.24 9.09
CA PRO A 613 33.39 -16.49 9.47
C PRO A 613 32.40 -17.45 10.11
N TYR A 614 32.55 -18.74 9.83
CA TYR A 614 31.75 -19.76 10.48
C TYR A 614 32.21 -19.94 11.92
N ASP A 615 31.31 -19.70 12.88
CA ASP A 615 31.53 -19.91 14.30
C ASP A 615 30.70 -21.12 14.77
N GLU A 616 31.36 -22.18 15.22
CA GLU A 616 30.71 -23.40 15.71
C GLU A 616 29.87 -23.15 16.96
N LYS A 617 30.21 -22.13 17.77
CA LYS A 617 29.45 -21.77 18.98
C LYS A 617 28.25 -20.90 18.69
N MET A 618 28.27 -20.15 17.58
CA MET A 618 27.19 -19.24 17.19
C MET A 618 26.97 -19.25 15.68
N PRO A 619 26.48 -20.36 15.10
CA PRO A 619 26.30 -20.50 13.65
C PRO A 619 25.05 -19.80 13.12
N CYS A 620 24.50 -18.82 13.84
CA CYS A 620 23.23 -18.17 13.49
C CYS A 620 23.37 -17.13 12.37
N ILE A 621 22.29 -16.95 11.61
CA ILE A 621 22.15 -15.83 10.68
C ILE A 621 21.79 -14.60 11.50
N ARG A 622 22.53 -13.49 11.28
CA ARG A 622 22.23 -12.22 11.94
C ARG A 622 21.60 -11.26 10.94
N SER A 623 20.51 -10.61 11.34
CA SER A 623 19.87 -9.57 10.56
C SER A 623 20.28 -8.19 11.04
N HIS A 624 20.46 -7.29 10.08
CA HIS A 624 20.59 -5.85 10.28
C HIS A 624 19.54 -5.17 9.40
N ALA A 625 18.28 -5.25 9.82
CA ALA A 625 17.11 -4.81 9.05
C ALA A 625 17.20 -3.35 8.57
N CYS A 626 17.86 -2.50 9.34
CA CYS A 626 18.13 -1.08 9.05
C CYS A 626 18.88 -0.86 7.71
N PHE A 627 19.67 -1.86 7.31
CA PHE A 627 20.51 -1.85 6.11
C PHE A 627 20.12 -2.95 5.12
N ASN A 628 18.92 -3.54 5.26
CA ASN A 628 18.46 -4.65 4.43
C ASN A 628 19.49 -5.80 4.33
N ARG A 629 20.23 -6.08 5.41
CA ARG A 629 21.41 -6.97 5.37
C ARG A 629 21.24 -8.22 6.21
N LEU A 630 21.60 -9.37 5.63
CA LEU A 630 21.82 -10.62 6.34
C LEU A 630 23.30 -10.99 6.37
N ASP A 631 23.81 -11.24 7.57
CA ASP A 631 25.14 -11.79 7.77
C ASP A 631 25.03 -13.32 7.77
N LEU A 632 25.55 -13.95 6.73
CA LEU A 632 25.55 -15.39 6.52
C LEU A 632 26.91 -15.98 6.88
N PRO A 633 26.98 -16.87 7.89
CA PRO A 633 28.14 -17.72 8.11
C PRO A 633 28.51 -18.52 6.86
N LYS A 634 29.80 -18.81 6.69
CA LYS A 634 30.31 -19.69 5.62
C LYS A 634 30.00 -21.16 5.91
N TYR A 635 28.71 -21.52 5.87
CA TYR A 635 28.21 -22.87 6.10
C TYR A 635 28.88 -23.91 5.19
N ARG A 636 29.07 -25.11 5.73
CA ARG A 636 29.76 -26.21 5.05
C ARG A 636 28.80 -27.03 4.19
N ALA A 637 27.51 -27.04 4.53
CA ALA A 637 26.49 -27.80 3.83
C ALA A 637 25.19 -27.01 3.64
N ARG A 638 24.46 -27.33 2.56
CA ARG A 638 23.13 -26.76 2.26
C ARG A 638 22.12 -26.95 3.40
N ILE A 639 22.20 -28.09 4.08
CA ILE A 639 21.29 -28.42 5.20
C ILE A 639 21.46 -27.45 6.37
N GLU A 640 22.69 -27.00 6.65
CA GLU A 640 22.97 -26.02 7.72
C GLU A 640 22.33 -24.67 7.39
N VAL A 641 22.44 -24.21 6.14
CA VAL A 641 21.77 -22.98 5.68
C VAL A 641 20.26 -23.08 5.89
N LYS A 642 19.66 -24.22 5.51
CA LYS A 642 18.21 -24.44 5.66
C LYS A 642 17.77 -24.46 7.11
N GLN A 643 18.51 -25.16 7.97
CA GLN A 643 18.25 -25.23 9.41
C GLN A 643 18.35 -23.86 10.07
N MET A 644 19.39 -23.09 9.76
CA MET A 644 19.61 -21.77 10.36
C MET A 644 18.63 -20.72 9.83
N LEU A 645 18.23 -20.79 8.56
CA LEU A 645 17.13 -19.98 8.04
C LEU A 645 15.83 -20.29 8.78
N ASN A 646 15.45 -21.56 8.90
CA ASN A 646 14.25 -21.94 9.62
C ASN A 646 14.31 -21.50 11.09
N ALA A 647 15.45 -21.67 11.76
CA ALA A 647 15.63 -21.22 13.15
C ALA A 647 15.45 -19.70 13.29
N ALA A 648 16.04 -18.91 12.39
CA ALA A 648 15.89 -17.45 12.38
C ALA A 648 14.44 -17.01 12.12
N LEU A 649 13.70 -17.78 11.32
CA LEU A 649 12.30 -17.51 11.07
C LEU A 649 11.41 -17.95 12.24
N CYS A 650 11.75 -19.01 12.96
CA CYS A 650 10.96 -19.57 14.06
C CYS A 650 11.08 -18.81 15.40
N THR A 651 12.05 -17.91 15.57
CA THR A 651 12.11 -17.05 16.76
C THR A 651 10.86 -16.18 16.84
N GLU A 652 10.05 -16.36 17.90
CA GLU A 652 8.77 -15.70 18.20
C GLU A 652 8.91 -14.18 18.52
N LEU A 653 9.78 -13.46 17.82
CA LEU A 653 10.08 -12.07 18.17
C LEU A 653 9.13 -11.03 17.58
N TYR A 654 8.24 -11.41 16.65
CA TYR A 654 7.26 -10.48 16.06
C TYR A 654 5.94 -11.19 15.80
N GLY A 655 4.89 -10.67 16.44
CA GLY A 655 3.54 -11.22 16.45
C GLY A 655 2.88 -11.13 15.09
N PHE A 656 3.13 -12.13 14.24
CA PHE A 656 2.18 -12.56 13.23
C PHE A 656 1.72 -13.95 13.66
N THR A 657 0.60 -14.02 14.38
CA THR A 657 -0.09 -15.28 14.66
C THR A 657 -0.67 -15.82 13.36
N THR A 658 0.18 -16.45 12.55
CA THR A 658 -0.25 -17.52 11.66
C THR A 658 -0.09 -18.81 12.43
N ASP A 659 -1.12 -19.17 13.17
CA ASP A 659 -1.68 -20.52 13.27
C ASP A 659 -3.14 -20.42 13.76
#